data_AF-Q9BQ52-F1
#
_entry.id   AF-Q9BQ52-F1
#
_cell.length_a   1.000
_cell.length_b   1.000
_cell.length_c   1.000
_cell.angle_alpha   90.00
_cell.angle_beta   90.00
_cell.angle_gamma   90.00
#
_symmetry.space_group_name_H-M   'P 1'
#
loop_
_entity.id
_entity.type
_entity.pdbx_description
1 polymer ?
#
loop_
_entity_poly.entity_id
_entity_poly.type
_entity_poly.pdbx_seq_one_letter_code
_entity_poly.pdbx_strand_id
1 'polypeptide(L)'
;MWALCSLLRSAAGRTMSQGRTISQAPARRERPRKDPLRHLRTREKRGPSGCSGGPNTVYLQVVAAGSRDSGAALYVFSEFNRYLFNCGEGVQRLMQEHKLKVARLDNIFLTRMHWSNVGGLSGMILTLKETGLPKCVLSGPPQLEKYLEAIKIFSGPLKGIELAVRPHSAPEYEDETMTVYQIPIHSEQRRGKHQPWQSPERPLSRLSPERSSDSESNENEPHLPHGVSQRRGVRDSSLVVAFICKLHLKRGNFLVLKAKEMGLPVGTAAIAPIIAAVKDGKSITHEGREILAEELCTPPDPGAAFVVVECPDESFIQPICENATFQRYQGKADAPVALVVHMAPASVLVDSRYQQWMERFGPDTQHLVLNENCASVHNLRSHKIQTQLNLIHPDIFPLLTSFRCKKEGPTLSVPMVQGECLLKYQLRPRREWQRDAIITCNPEEFIVEALQLPNFQQSVQEYRRSAQDGPAPAEKRSQYPEIIFLGTGSAIPMKIRNVSATLVNISPDTSLLLDCGEGTFGQLCRHYGDQVDRVLGTLAAVFVSHLHADHHTGLPSILLQRERALASLGKPLHPLLVVAPNQLKAWLQQYHNQCQEVLHHISMIPAKCLQEGAEISSPAVERLISSLLRTCDLEEFQTCLVRHCKHAFGCALVHTSGWKVVYSGDTMPCEALVRMGKDATLLIHEATLEDGLEEEAVEKTHSTTSQAISVGMRMNAEFIMLNHFSQRYAKVPLFSPNFSEKVGVAFDHMKVCFGDFPTMPKLIPPLKALFAGDIEEMEERREKRELRQVRAALLSRELAGGLEDGEPQQKRAHTEEPQAKKVRAQ
;
A
#
# COMPACT_ATOMS: atom_id res chain seq x y z
N MET A 1 -2.77 39.48 21.36
CA MET A 1 -2.24 40.12 22.59
C MET A 1 -3.33 40.16 23.63
N TRP A 2 -3.13 39.41 24.73
CA TRP A 2 -3.69 39.61 26.08
C TRP A 2 -5.15 40.06 26.25
N ALA A 3 -6.00 39.11 26.68
CA ALA A 3 -7.14 39.20 27.63
C ALA A 3 -8.21 38.16 27.19
N LEU A 4 -8.82 37.30 28.02
CA LEU A 4 -9.11 37.37 29.44
C LEU A 4 -8.93 35.98 30.10
N CYS A 5 -8.20 35.97 31.22
CA CYS A 5 -8.44 35.05 32.32
C CYS A 5 -9.64 35.55 33.14
N SER A 6 -10.73 34.78 33.24
CA SER A 6 -11.51 34.68 34.48
C SER A 6 -12.45 33.48 34.42
N LEU A 7 -12.20 32.47 35.26
CA LEU A 7 -13.19 31.89 36.18
C LEU A 7 -12.52 30.75 36.94
N LEU A 8 -11.89 31.14 38.06
CA LEU A 8 -11.52 30.26 39.16
C LEU A 8 -12.28 30.76 40.40
N ARG A 9 -12.86 29.79 41.13
CA ARG A 9 -13.33 29.82 42.53
C ARG A 9 -14.82 30.08 42.82
N SER A 10 -15.56 29.00 43.00
CA SER A 10 -16.31 28.73 44.25
C SER A 10 -15.69 27.46 44.87
N ALA A 11 -15.01 27.55 46.00
CA ALA A 11 -15.53 27.57 47.37
C ALA A 11 -16.09 26.22 47.85
N ALA A 12 -15.20 25.44 48.46
CA ALA A 12 -15.35 24.67 49.71
C ALA A 12 -16.51 23.67 49.89
N GLY A 13 -16.13 22.42 50.22
CA GLY A 13 -16.80 21.66 51.29
C GLY A 13 -16.95 20.15 51.09
N ARG A 14 -16.24 19.38 51.95
CA ARG A 14 -16.50 17.98 52.37
C ARG A 14 -16.08 16.90 51.34
N THR A 15 -15.39 15.81 51.67
CA THR A 15 -15.19 15.05 52.93
C THR A 15 -13.83 14.33 52.91
N MET A 16 -13.23 14.20 54.10
CA MET A 16 -12.09 13.32 54.38
C MET A 16 -12.49 11.84 54.35
N SER A 17 -11.58 11.00 53.85
CA SER A 17 -11.44 9.61 54.30
C SER A 17 -9.97 9.22 54.21
N GLN A 18 -9.38 8.90 55.36
CA GLN A 18 -8.02 8.44 55.56
C GLN A 18 -7.86 6.96 55.18
N GLY A 19 -6.67 6.61 54.70
CA GLY A 19 -6.06 5.30 54.96
C GLY A 19 -5.96 4.34 53.78
N ARG A 20 -4.77 4.25 53.15
CA ARG A 20 -3.88 3.08 53.25
C ARG A 20 -2.71 3.12 52.24
N THR A 21 -1.54 2.81 52.80
CA THR A 21 -0.34 2.15 52.23
C THR A 21 0.46 2.82 51.11
N ILE A 22 1.67 3.21 51.51
CA ILE A 22 2.91 3.36 50.74
C ILE A 22 3.08 2.11 49.85
N SER A 23 2.98 2.28 48.53
CA SER A 23 3.48 1.33 47.56
C SER A 23 4.40 2.04 46.57
N GLN A 24 5.49 1.35 46.27
CA GLN A 24 6.63 1.80 45.48
C GLN A 24 6.18 2.40 44.14
N ALA A 25 6.78 3.55 43.81
CA ALA A 25 6.60 4.22 42.52
C ALA A 25 6.86 3.22 41.37
N PRO A 26 5.91 3.03 40.44
CA PRO A 26 6.16 2.18 39.29
C PRO A 26 7.13 2.93 38.38
N ALA A 27 8.21 2.25 37.99
CA ALA A 27 9.07 2.67 36.89
C ALA A 27 8.19 3.17 35.74
N ARG A 28 8.44 4.42 35.29
CA ARG A 28 7.72 5.05 34.18
C ARG A 28 7.66 4.05 33.02
N ARG A 29 6.48 3.46 32.78
CA ARG A 29 6.19 2.77 31.52
C ARG A 29 6.44 3.80 30.41
N GLU A 30 7.44 3.54 29.58
CA GLU A 30 7.61 4.26 28.31
C GLU A 30 6.26 4.29 27.61
N ARG A 31 5.80 5.50 27.26
CA ARG A 31 4.53 5.65 26.56
C ARG A 31 4.64 4.88 25.24
N PRO A 32 3.63 4.07 24.86
CA PRO A 32 3.65 3.39 23.57
C PRO A 32 3.82 4.44 22.47
N ARG A 33 4.76 4.19 21.56
CA ARG A 33 5.08 5.10 20.45
C ARG A 33 3.79 5.48 19.70
N LYS A 34 3.67 6.76 19.34
CA LYS A 34 2.50 7.26 18.59
C LYS A 34 2.51 6.64 17.19
N ASP A 35 1.60 5.71 16.97
CA ASP A 35 1.37 4.92 15.77
C ASP A 35 0.72 5.77 14.64
N PRO A 36 1.18 5.71 13.36
CA PRO A 36 0.63 6.51 12.27
C PRO A 36 -0.86 6.26 12.07
N LEU A 37 -1.28 5.02 12.31
CA LEU A 37 -2.62 4.50 12.08
C LEU A 37 -3.45 4.47 13.36
N ARG A 38 -3.09 5.27 14.38
CA ARG A 38 -3.86 5.35 15.63
C ARG A 38 -5.34 5.67 15.39
N HIS A 39 -5.68 6.43 14.35
CA HIS A 39 -7.06 6.75 13.98
C HIS A 39 -7.80 5.58 13.32
N LEU A 40 -7.08 4.59 12.79
CA LEU A 40 -7.65 3.32 12.33
C LEU A 40 -7.86 2.31 13.48
N ARG A 41 -7.29 2.55 14.66
CA ARG A 41 -7.51 1.74 15.87
C ARG A 41 -8.85 2.05 16.51
N THR A 42 -9.94 1.69 15.84
CA THR A 42 -11.25 1.57 16.47
C THR A 42 -11.39 0.14 16.98
N ARG A 43 -11.06 -0.08 18.25
CA ARG A 43 -11.20 -1.39 18.88
C ARG A 43 -12.69 -1.66 19.14
N GLU A 44 -13.41 -2.10 18.10
CA GLU A 44 -14.79 -2.58 18.24
C GLU A 44 -14.72 -3.86 19.11
N LYS A 45 -15.14 -3.78 20.39
CA LYS A 45 -15.24 -4.95 21.28
C LYS A 45 -16.07 -6.03 20.60
N ARG A 46 -15.53 -7.26 20.45
CA ARG A 46 -16.32 -8.42 20.03
C ARG A 46 -17.41 -8.62 21.08
N GLY A 47 -18.68 -8.64 20.66
CA GLY A 47 -19.75 -9.17 21.50
C GLY A 47 -19.46 -10.65 21.80
N PRO A 48 -20.11 -11.24 22.82
CA PRO A 48 -19.98 -12.68 23.07
C PRO A 48 -20.35 -13.42 21.77
N SER A 49 -19.50 -14.35 21.33
CA SER A 49 -19.66 -15.19 20.15
C SER A 49 -20.79 -16.24 20.30
N GLY A 50 -21.93 -15.83 20.87
CA GLY A 50 -23.00 -16.71 21.34
C GLY A 50 -24.38 -16.45 20.75
N CYS A 51 -24.53 -15.56 19.77
CA CYS A 51 -25.80 -15.38 19.07
C CYS A 51 -25.86 -16.30 17.84
N SER A 52 -26.59 -17.40 17.96
CA SER A 52 -26.80 -18.45 16.94
C SER A 52 -27.65 -18.03 15.73
N GLY A 53 -27.58 -16.76 15.32
CA GLY A 53 -28.30 -16.23 14.16
C GLY A 53 -27.37 -15.44 13.25
N GLY A 54 -27.41 -15.72 11.95
CA GLY A 54 -26.64 -14.99 10.95
C GLY A 54 -26.90 -13.47 10.98
N PRO A 55 -26.01 -12.68 10.35
CA PRO A 55 -26.00 -11.22 10.47
C PRO A 55 -27.27 -10.57 9.92
N ASN A 56 -27.61 -9.41 10.45
CA ASN A 56 -28.72 -8.56 10.02
C ASN A 56 -28.45 -7.83 8.71
N THR A 57 -27.20 -7.44 8.48
CA THR A 57 -26.78 -6.71 7.28
C THR A 57 -25.52 -7.34 6.73
N VAL A 58 -25.49 -7.54 5.41
CA VAL A 58 -24.30 -7.97 4.68
C VAL A 58 -24.22 -7.18 3.39
N TYR A 59 -23.04 -6.62 3.13
CA TYR A 59 -22.77 -5.84 1.94
C TYR A 59 -21.56 -6.43 1.22
N LEU A 60 -21.64 -6.46 -0.11
CA LEU A 60 -20.49 -6.62 -0.98
C LEU A 60 -20.22 -5.28 -1.64
N GLN A 61 -18.99 -4.79 -1.57
CA GLN A 61 -18.60 -3.50 -2.10
C GLN A 61 -17.34 -3.62 -2.95
N VAL A 62 -17.33 -2.94 -4.10
CA VAL A 62 -16.17 -2.87 -4.98
C VAL A 62 -15.14 -1.92 -4.38
N VAL A 63 -13.93 -2.42 -4.12
CA VAL A 63 -12.79 -1.56 -3.72
C VAL A 63 -12.09 -1.04 -4.96
N ALA A 64 -11.73 -1.97 -5.84
CA ALA A 64 -11.12 -1.71 -7.13
C ALA A 64 -11.87 -2.50 -8.19
N ALA A 65 -12.33 -1.80 -9.23
CA ALA A 65 -13.23 -2.36 -10.23
C ALA A 65 -12.52 -3.18 -11.32
N GLY A 66 -11.19 -3.28 -11.24
CA GLY A 66 -10.36 -3.76 -12.35
C GLY A 66 -10.23 -2.66 -13.40
N SER A 67 -9.03 -2.17 -13.63
CA SER A 67 -8.71 -1.18 -14.65
C SER A 67 -7.28 -1.40 -15.11
N ARG A 68 -6.81 -0.63 -16.10
CA ARG A 68 -5.41 -0.73 -16.55
C ARG A 68 -4.44 -0.48 -15.39
N ASP A 69 -4.76 0.42 -14.47
CA ASP A 69 -3.92 0.86 -13.36
C ASP A 69 -4.15 0.14 -12.02
N SER A 70 -5.20 -0.67 -11.88
CA SER A 70 -5.52 -1.36 -10.63
C SER A 70 -6.18 -2.73 -10.85
N GLY A 71 -5.74 -3.74 -10.07
CA GLY A 71 -6.37 -5.07 -10.08
C GLY A 71 -7.76 -5.05 -9.44
N ALA A 72 -8.61 -6.02 -9.78
CA ALA A 72 -9.94 -6.14 -9.19
C ALA A 72 -9.87 -6.56 -7.71
N ALA A 73 -10.65 -5.89 -6.84
CA ALA A 73 -10.74 -6.22 -5.43
C ALA A 73 -12.14 -5.95 -4.86
N LEU A 74 -12.63 -6.87 -4.03
CA LEU A 74 -13.95 -6.80 -3.39
C LEU A 74 -13.84 -6.82 -1.88
N TYR A 75 -14.66 -6.01 -1.22
CA TYR A 75 -14.76 -5.96 0.22
C TYR A 75 -16.16 -6.39 0.65
N VAL A 76 -16.23 -7.47 1.42
CA VAL A 76 -17.50 -7.97 1.98
C VAL A 76 -17.49 -7.68 3.47
N PHE A 77 -18.59 -7.16 4.01
CA PHE A 77 -18.65 -6.81 5.41
C PHE A 77 -20.05 -6.97 6.01
N SER A 78 -20.05 -7.37 7.29
CA SER A 78 -21.22 -7.44 8.15
C SER A 78 -20.96 -6.68 9.46
N GLU A 79 -21.89 -6.80 10.41
CA GLU A 79 -21.70 -6.32 11.78
C GLU A 79 -20.65 -7.14 12.57
N PHE A 80 -20.36 -8.36 12.11
CA PHE A 80 -19.47 -9.30 12.77
C PHE A 80 -18.07 -9.32 12.14
N ASN A 81 -18.00 -9.56 10.82
CA ASN A 81 -16.76 -9.90 10.11
C ASN A 81 -16.57 -9.03 8.85
N ARG A 82 -15.32 -8.93 8.39
CA ARG A 82 -14.92 -8.26 7.14
C ARG A 82 -13.98 -9.17 6.35
N TYR A 83 -14.11 -9.12 5.04
CA TYR A 83 -13.41 -9.97 4.09
C TYR A 83 -12.92 -9.14 2.92
N LEU A 84 -11.76 -9.51 2.40
CA LEU A 84 -11.21 -8.93 1.18
C LEU A 84 -10.97 -10.05 0.17
N PHE A 85 -11.48 -9.90 -1.05
CA PHE A 85 -11.14 -10.77 -2.16
C PHE A 85 -10.15 -10.03 -3.05
N ASN A 86 -8.97 -10.61 -3.22
CA ASN A 86 -7.79 -10.04 -3.86
C ASN A 86 -7.26 -8.75 -3.21
N CYS A 87 -5.95 -8.57 -3.25
CA CYS A 87 -5.23 -7.43 -2.71
C CYS A 87 -4.06 -7.05 -3.64
N GLY A 88 -4.40 -6.57 -4.83
CA GLY A 88 -3.43 -5.99 -5.77
C GLY A 88 -2.86 -4.66 -5.30
N GLU A 89 -1.92 -4.11 -6.07
CA GLU A 89 -1.37 -2.78 -5.80
C GLU A 89 -2.47 -1.71 -5.69
N GLY A 90 -2.31 -0.80 -4.73
CA GLY A 90 -3.21 0.32 -4.51
C GLY A 90 -4.46 -0.02 -3.68
N VAL A 91 -4.79 -1.30 -3.45
CA VAL A 91 -5.98 -1.68 -2.66
C VAL A 91 -5.92 -1.09 -1.26
N GLN A 92 -4.76 -1.11 -0.59
CA GLN A 92 -4.56 -0.47 0.70
C GLN A 92 -4.84 1.05 0.64
N ARG A 93 -4.33 1.72 -0.39
CA ARG A 93 -4.53 3.16 -0.60
C ARG A 93 -6.00 3.49 -0.81
N LEU A 94 -6.70 2.71 -1.64
CA LEU A 94 -8.13 2.89 -1.92
C LEU A 94 -8.98 2.67 -0.67
N MET A 95 -8.67 1.66 0.13
CA MET A 95 -9.38 1.44 1.40
C MET A 95 -9.21 2.62 2.35
N GLN A 96 -8.02 3.21 2.45
CA GLN A 96 -7.79 4.41 3.26
C GLN A 96 -8.48 5.65 2.68
N GLU A 97 -8.41 5.87 1.37
CA GLU A 97 -9.04 7.00 0.68
C GLU A 97 -10.54 7.05 0.94
N HIS A 98 -11.18 5.88 0.84
CA HIS A 98 -12.63 5.71 0.92
C HIS A 98 -13.12 5.34 2.32
N LYS A 99 -12.24 5.41 3.32
CA LYS A 99 -12.53 5.11 4.74
C LYS A 99 -13.14 3.71 4.95
N LEU A 100 -12.77 2.75 4.10
CA LEU A 100 -13.14 1.35 4.29
C LEU A 100 -12.38 0.79 5.49
N LYS A 101 -13.13 0.23 6.45
CA LYS A 101 -12.55 -0.24 7.73
C LYS A 101 -11.70 -1.49 7.51
N VAL A 102 -10.42 -1.41 7.85
CA VAL A 102 -9.54 -2.59 7.96
C VAL A 102 -9.63 -3.28 9.33
N ALA A 103 -10.21 -2.63 10.33
CA ALA A 103 -10.44 -3.24 11.63
C ALA A 103 -11.39 -4.44 11.51
N ARG A 104 -10.97 -5.62 11.99
CA ARG A 104 -11.63 -6.93 11.81
C ARG A 104 -11.57 -7.50 10.39
N LEU A 105 -10.63 -7.05 9.56
CA LEU A 105 -10.33 -7.73 8.30
C LEU A 105 -9.54 -9.02 8.59
N ASP A 106 -10.26 -10.02 9.09
CA ASP A 106 -9.67 -11.26 9.60
C ASP A 106 -9.38 -12.25 8.48
N ASN A 107 -9.92 -12.02 7.26
CA ASN A 107 -9.86 -12.95 6.14
C ASN A 107 -9.55 -12.25 4.81
N ILE A 108 -8.58 -12.80 4.07
CA ILE A 108 -8.27 -12.40 2.69
C ILE A 108 -8.34 -13.64 1.80
N PHE A 109 -9.16 -13.58 0.76
CA PHE A 109 -9.34 -14.64 -0.24
C PHE A 109 -8.65 -14.24 -1.55
N LEU A 110 -7.71 -15.05 -2.02
CA LEU A 110 -6.95 -14.80 -3.24
C LEU A 110 -7.39 -15.79 -4.31
N THR A 111 -7.83 -15.27 -5.44
CA THR A 111 -8.27 -16.10 -6.58
C THR A 111 -7.09 -16.69 -7.35
N ARG A 112 -5.91 -16.07 -7.31
CA ARG A 112 -4.75 -16.45 -8.12
C ARG A 112 -3.44 -15.90 -7.55
N MET A 113 -2.32 -16.60 -7.81
CA MET A 113 -0.96 -16.10 -7.50
C MET A 113 -0.42 -15.23 -8.63
N HIS A 114 -1.01 -14.05 -8.80
CA HIS A 114 -0.65 -13.06 -9.81
C HIS A 114 -0.52 -11.67 -9.17
N TRP A 115 0.36 -10.83 -9.69
CA TRP A 115 0.68 -9.53 -9.08
C TRP A 115 -0.54 -8.62 -8.91
N SER A 116 -1.47 -8.64 -9.87
CA SER A 116 -2.75 -7.91 -9.76
C SER A 116 -3.63 -8.35 -8.57
N ASN A 117 -3.35 -9.52 -7.99
CA ASN A 117 -4.12 -10.11 -6.90
C ASN A 117 -3.37 -10.06 -5.57
N VAL A 118 -2.03 -10.01 -5.60
CA VAL A 118 -1.20 -10.14 -4.38
C VAL A 118 -0.27 -8.95 -4.14
N GLY A 119 -0.07 -8.06 -5.12
CA GLY A 119 0.97 -7.02 -5.08
C GLY A 119 0.84 -6.03 -3.92
N GLY A 120 -0.38 -5.80 -3.44
CA GLY A 120 -0.66 -4.92 -2.29
C GLY A 120 -0.67 -5.64 -0.94
N LEU A 121 -0.44 -6.97 -0.90
CA LEU A 121 -0.46 -7.72 0.37
C LEU A 121 0.62 -7.26 1.33
N SER A 122 1.80 -6.89 0.84
CA SER A 122 2.90 -6.44 1.71
C SER A 122 2.52 -5.18 2.50
N GLY A 123 2.02 -4.14 1.82
CA GLY A 123 1.51 -2.92 2.46
C GLY A 123 0.27 -3.17 3.32
N MET A 124 -0.67 -4.01 2.85
CA MET A 124 -1.87 -4.38 3.61
C MET A 124 -1.51 -5.09 4.93
N ILE A 125 -0.60 -6.06 4.91
CA ILE A 125 -0.18 -6.81 6.11
C ILE A 125 0.48 -5.87 7.13
N LEU A 126 1.34 -4.96 6.67
CA LEU A 126 1.95 -3.95 7.55
C LEU A 126 0.89 -3.05 8.17
N THR A 127 -0.10 -2.61 7.38
CA THR A 127 -1.26 -1.85 7.85
C THR A 127 -2.05 -2.64 8.90
N LEU A 128 -2.36 -3.92 8.65
CA LEU A 128 -3.11 -4.77 9.59
C LEU A 128 -2.36 -4.96 10.91
N LYS A 129 -1.05 -5.20 10.85
CA LYS A 129 -0.18 -5.27 12.03
C LYS A 129 -0.24 -3.97 12.85
N GLU A 130 -0.11 -2.82 12.22
CA GLU A 130 -0.17 -1.52 12.89
C GLU A 130 -1.55 -1.23 13.51
N THR A 131 -2.64 -1.62 12.84
CA THR A 131 -3.98 -1.52 13.43
C THR A 131 -4.19 -2.44 14.64
N GLY A 132 -3.27 -3.37 14.89
CA GLY A 132 -3.29 -4.27 16.05
C GLY A 132 -4.18 -5.48 15.84
N LEU A 133 -4.35 -5.91 14.58
CA LEU A 133 -5.07 -7.14 14.26
C LEU A 133 -4.24 -8.35 14.72
N PRO A 134 -4.76 -9.23 15.60
CA PRO A 134 -3.96 -10.31 16.16
C PRO A 134 -3.72 -11.44 15.15
N LYS A 135 -4.68 -11.69 14.25
CA LYS A 135 -4.66 -12.79 13.30
C LYS A 135 -5.35 -12.39 12.00
N CYS A 136 -4.74 -12.77 10.88
CA CYS A 136 -5.34 -12.71 9.55
C CYS A 136 -5.20 -14.08 8.90
N VAL A 137 -6.31 -14.64 8.42
CA VAL A 137 -6.35 -15.89 7.66
C VAL A 137 -6.35 -15.54 6.18
N LEU A 138 -5.40 -16.11 5.43
CA LEU A 138 -5.34 -15.98 4.00
C LEU A 138 -5.68 -17.31 3.35
N SER A 139 -6.58 -17.30 2.38
CA SER A 139 -7.00 -18.49 1.63
C SER A 139 -6.73 -18.28 0.15
N GLY A 140 -6.27 -19.31 -0.55
CA GLY A 140 -5.92 -19.20 -1.96
C GLY A 140 -4.99 -20.32 -2.43
N PRO A 141 -4.34 -20.15 -3.59
CA PRO A 141 -3.48 -21.18 -4.17
C PRO A 141 -2.31 -21.57 -3.24
N PRO A 142 -1.74 -22.78 -3.40
CA PRO A 142 -0.82 -23.37 -2.44
C PRO A 142 0.52 -22.62 -2.31
N GLN A 143 0.89 -21.79 -3.28
CA GLN A 143 2.14 -21.01 -3.24
C GLN A 143 2.06 -19.81 -2.29
N LEU A 144 0.87 -19.47 -1.79
CA LEU A 144 0.63 -18.31 -0.92
C LEU A 144 1.52 -18.32 0.33
N GLU A 145 1.64 -19.46 1.01
CA GLU A 145 2.49 -19.58 2.22
C GLU A 145 3.94 -19.18 1.93
N LYS A 146 4.50 -19.68 0.83
CA LYS A 146 5.87 -19.34 0.42
C LYS A 146 6.00 -17.89 -0.02
N TYR A 147 4.97 -17.31 -0.63
CA TYR A 147 4.94 -15.88 -0.96
C TYR A 147 4.94 -15.01 0.30
N LEU A 148 4.21 -15.39 1.35
CA LEU A 148 4.24 -14.70 2.64
C LEU A 148 5.61 -14.80 3.31
N GLU A 149 6.29 -15.95 3.22
CA GLU A 149 7.69 -16.06 3.67
C GLU A 149 8.62 -15.15 2.85
N ALA A 150 8.41 -15.04 1.54
CA ALA A 150 9.20 -14.18 0.67
C ALA A 150 9.08 -12.68 1.03
N ILE A 151 7.89 -12.22 1.41
CA ILE A 151 7.66 -10.82 1.85
C ILE A 151 8.51 -10.47 3.08
N LYS A 152 8.84 -11.44 3.93
CA LYS A 152 9.65 -11.21 5.14
C LYS A 152 11.09 -10.79 4.84
N ILE A 153 11.58 -11.00 3.60
CA ILE A 153 12.92 -10.56 3.17
C ILE A 153 13.07 -9.04 3.35
N PHE A 154 12.01 -8.27 3.08
CA PHE A 154 12.05 -6.81 3.13
C PHE A 154 11.17 -6.19 4.22
N SER A 155 10.09 -6.87 4.63
CA SER A 155 9.24 -6.38 5.73
C SER A 155 9.78 -6.77 7.13
N GLY A 156 10.82 -7.61 7.17
CA GLY A 156 11.36 -8.17 8.38
C GLY A 156 10.42 -9.18 9.04
N PRO A 157 10.71 -9.58 10.29
CA PRO A 157 9.86 -10.49 11.02
C PRO A 157 8.55 -9.77 11.37
N LEU A 158 7.44 -10.20 10.75
CA LEU A 158 6.07 -9.70 10.92
C LEU A 158 5.48 -10.03 12.32
N LYS A 159 6.26 -9.87 13.38
CA LYS A 159 5.86 -10.09 14.78
C LYS A 159 4.67 -9.20 15.14
N GLY A 160 3.72 -9.76 15.89
CA GLY A 160 2.53 -9.05 16.36
C GLY A 160 1.26 -9.33 15.56
N ILE A 161 1.36 -10.03 14.42
CA ILE A 161 0.23 -10.55 13.66
C ILE A 161 0.49 -12.02 13.30
N GLU A 162 -0.48 -12.88 13.58
CA GLU A 162 -0.47 -14.28 13.13
C GLU A 162 -1.05 -14.34 11.72
N LEU A 163 -0.22 -14.67 10.74
CA LEU A 163 -0.66 -14.92 9.37
C LEU A 163 -0.86 -16.43 9.20
N ALA A 164 -2.11 -16.86 9.12
CA ALA A 164 -2.44 -18.27 8.88
C ALA A 164 -2.82 -18.47 7.42
N VAL A 165 -2.25 -19.47 6.76
CA VAL A 165 -2.65 -19.84 5.39
C VAL A 165 -3.57 -21.06 5.44
N ARG A 166 -4.76 -20.91 4.89
CA ARG A 166 -5.68 -22.02 4.68
C ARG A 166 -5.41 -22.62 3.29
N PRO A 167 -5.13 -23.92 3.17
CA PRO A 167 -4.88 -24.53 1.88
C PRO A 167 -6.17 -24.53 1.03
N HIS A 168 -6.04 -24.33 -0.28
CA HIS A 168 -7.16 -24.40 -1.22
C HIS A 168 -7.88 -25.76 -1.24
N SER A 169 -7.25 -26.83 -0.75
CA SER A 169 -7.84 -28.16 -0.63
C SER A 169 -8.76 -28.31 0.58
N ALA A 170 -8.75 -27.36 1.51
CA ALA A 170 -9.64 -27.39 2.66
C ALA A 170 -11.08 -27.07 2.23
N PRO A 171 -12.08 -27.87 2.66
CA PRO A 171 -13.41 -27.89 2.05
C PRO A 171 -14.18 -26.57 2.21
N GLU A 172 -14.23 -26.02 3.42
CA GLU A 172 -15.01 -24.80 3.70
C GLU A 172 -14.40 -24.00 4.86
N TYR A 173 -14.41 -22.67 4.76
CA TYR A 173 -14.15 -21.77 5.89
C TYR A 173 -15.49 -21.28 6.44
N GLU A 174 -15.67 -21.27 7.76
CA GLU A 174 -16.93 -20.88 8.41
C GLU A 174 -16.66 -19.94 9.58
N ASP A 175 -17.49 -18.91 9.73
CA ASP A 175 -17.50 -17.99 10.87
C ASP A 175 -18.92 -17.51 11.22
N GLU A 176 -19.09 -16.41 11.95
CA GLU A 176 -20.42 -15.95 12.36
C GLU A 176 -21.29 -15.42 11.21
N THR A 177 -20.70 -15.07 10.06
CA THR A 177 -21.38 -14.41 8.94
C THR A 177 -21.70 -15.36 7.79
N MET A 178 -20.73 -16.17 7.35
CA MET A 178 -20.88 -16.99 6.16
C MET A 178 -19.99 -18.23 6.15
N THR A 179 -20.38 -19.20 5.32
CA THR A 179 -19.55 -20.33 4.90
C THR A 179 -18.94 -20.02 3.53
N VAL A 180 -17.64 -20.20 3.36
CA VAL A 180 -16.89 -19.97 2.11
C VAL A 180 -16.28 -21.27 1.61
N TYR A 181 -16.72 -21.70 0.43
CA TYR A 181 -16.21 -22.88 -0.28
C TYR A 181 -15.16 -22.47 -1.30
N GLN A 182 -14.02 -23.18 -1.32
CA GLN A 182 -12.95 -22.97 -2.29
C GLN A 182 -13.09 -23.95 -3.45
N ILE A 183 -13.07 -23.44 -4.68
CA ILE A 183 -13.22 -24.23 -5.91
C ILE A 183 -11.95 -24.07 -6.74
N PRO A 184 -10.99 -25.00 -6.65
CA PRO A 184 -9.83 -25.00 -7.52
C PRO A 184 -10.21 -25.36 -8.95
N ILE A 185 -9.78 -24.55 -9.91
CA ILE A 185 -10.05 -24.68 -11.34
C ILE A 185 -8.71 -24.65 -12.08
N HIS A 186 -8.46 -25.66 -12.90
CA HIS A 186 -7.22 -25.77 -13.67
C HIS A 186 -7.48 -25.49 -15.15
N SER A 187 -6.61 -24.71 -15.80
CA SER A 187 -6.72 -24.46 -17.24
C SER A 187 -6.46 -25.72 -18.08
N GLU A 188 -6.95 -25.69 -19.32
CA GLU A 188 -6.83 -26.82 -20.26
C GLU A 188 -5.38 -27.12 -20.66
N GLN A 189 -4.48 -26.13 -20.55
CA GLN A 189 -3.09 -26.22 -21.01
C GLN A 189 -2.25 -27.25 -20.25
N ARG A 190 -2.74 -27.77 -19.10
CA ARG A 190 -2.06 -28.84 -18.32
C ARG A 190 -1.82 -30.14 -19.10
N ARG A 191 -2.39 -30.33 -20.30
CA ARG A 191 -2.16 -31.52 -21.14
C ARG A 191 -0.90 -31.46 -22.02
N GLY A 192 -0.22 -30.32 -22.11
CA GLY A 192 1.06 -30.19 -22.84
C GLY A 192 2.26 -30.50 -21.95
N LYS A 193 3.02 -31.56 -22.25
CA LYS A 193 4.27 -31.91 -21.57
C LYS A 193 5.20 -30.68 -21.49
N HIS A 194 5.51 -30.21 -20.29
CA HIS A 194 6.82 -29.60 -20.03
C HIS A 194 7.86 -30.71 -20.25
N GLN A 195 8.33 -30.88 -21.49
CA GLN A 195 9.68 -31.36 -21.70
C GLN A 195 10.59 -30.33 -21.03
N PRO A 196 11.39 -30.71 -20.02
CA PRO A 196 12.43 -29.82 -19.55
C PRO A 196 13.32 -29.54 -20.75
N TRP A 197 13.47 -28.26 -21.08
CA TRP A 197 14.50 -27.81 -22.01
C TRP A 197 15.83 -28.38 -21.54
N GLN A 198 16.30 -29.43 -22.21
CA GLN A 198 17.66 -29.91 -22.09
C GLN A 198 18.54 -28.85 -22.73
N SER A 199 19.16 -28.02 -21.88
CA SER A 199 20.36 -27.30 -22.28
C SER A 199 21.39 -28.35 -22.72
N PRO A 200 22.15 -28.12 -23.80
CA PRO A 200 23.11 -29.11 -24.28
C PRO A 200 24.20 -29.29 -23.23
N GLU A 201 24.14 -30.40 -22.48
CA GLU A 201 25.22 -30.84 -21.61
C GLU A 201 26.43 -31.17 -22.49
N ARG A 202 27.42 -30.26 -22.50
CA ARG A 202 28.78 -30.61 -22.86
C ARG A 202 29.30 -31.57 -21.78
N PRO A 203 29.84 -32.74 -22.12
CA PRO A 203 30.38 -33.65 -21.14
C PRO A 203 31.72 -33.10 -20.64
N LEU A 204 31.73 -32.56 -19.42
CA LEU A 204 32.98 -32.33 -18.70
C LEU A 204 33.26 -33.54 -17.82
N SER A 205 34.29 -34.26 -18.27
CA SER A 205 34.95 -35.40 -17.66
C SER A 205 35.23 -35.25 -16.17
N ARG A 206 34.97 -36.35 -15.45
CA ARG A 206 35.39 -36.64 -14.08
C ARG A 206 36.87 -36.34 -13.87
N LEU A 207 37.19 -35.39 -12.99
CA LEU A 207 38.42 -35.41 -12.21
C LEU A 207 38.09 -34.99 -10.77
N SER A 208 38.28 -35.93 -9.86
CA SER A 208 38.21 -35.77 -8.41
C SER A 208 39.33 -34.83 -7.93
N PRO A 209 39.13 -33.98 -6.91
CA PRO A 209 40.24 -33.35 -6.23
C PRO A 209 40.54 -34.07 -4.92
N GLU A 210 41.76 -34.61 -4.84
CA GLU A 210 42.40 -34.95 -3.58
C GLU A 210 42.79 -33.68 -2.80
N ARG A 211 42.93 -33.90 -1.50
CA ARG A 211 43.20 -32.96 -0.42
C ARG A 211 44.42 -32.08 -0.67
N SER A 212 44.30 -30.79 -0.35
CA SER A 212 45.33 -30.08 0.41
C SER A 212 44.73 -28.94 1.20
N SER A 213 45.16 -28.86 2.44
CA SER A 213 44.93 -27.83 3.44
C SER A 213 45.76 -26.59 3.10
N ASP A 214 45.20 -25.40 3.31
CA ASP A 214 45.70 -24.46 4.31
C ASP A 214 44.98 -23.10 4.22
N SER A 215 44.50 -22.70 5.41
CA SER A 215 44.33 -21.34 5.94
C SER A 215 44.22 -20.15 4.97
N GLU A 216 43.04 -19.51 4.96
CA GLU A 216 42.91 -18.14 5.43
C GLU A 216 41.44 -17.82 5.76
N SER A 217 41.23 -17.45 7.02
CA SER A 217 39.95 -17.07 7.61
C SER A 217 39.74 -15.57 7.44
N ASN A 218 38.65 -15.14 6.80
CA ASN A 218 38.02 -13.85 7.12
C ASN A 218 36.50 -13.87 6.86
N GLU A 219 35.79 -13.85 8.00
CA GLU A 219 34.57 -13.11 8.33
C GLU A 219 33.23 -13.46 7.65
N ASN A 220 32.46 -14.27 8.39
CA ASN A 220 31.06 -14.05 8.78
C ASN A 220 30.05 -13.63 7.70
N GLU A 221 29.71 -14.56 6.81
CA GLU A 221 28.34 -14.66 6.28
C GLU A 221 27.55 -15.72 7.08
N PRO A 222 26.26 -15.49 7.40
CA PRO A 222 25.45 -16.52 8.02
C PRO A 222 25.19 -17.61 6.98
N HIS A 223 25.90 -18.72 7.13
CA HIS A 223 25.67 -19.94 6.36
C HIS A 223 24.18 -20.33 6.41
N LEU A 224 23.50 -20.18 5.27
CA LEU A 224 22.23 -20.85 5.01
C LEU A 224 22.46 -22.37 5.12
N PRO A 225 21.58 -23.13 5.78
CA PRO A 225 21.79 -24.54 6.00
C PRO A 225 21.72 -25.30 4.67
N HIS A 226 22.87 -25.72 4.17
CA HIS A 226 22.99 -26.69 3.08
C HIS A 226 22.55 -28.07 3.61
N GLY A 227 21.30 -28.44 3.34
CA GLY A 227 20.79 -29.75 3.75
C GLY A 227 19.29 -29.94 3.66
N VAL A 228 18.61 -29.34 2.69
CA VAL A 228 17.23 -29.74 2.36
C VAL A 228 17.15 -29.93 0.85
N SER A 229 16.97 -31.18 0.44
CA SER A 229 16.49 -31.53 -0.89
C SER A 229 15.14 -30.82 -1.09
N GLN A 230 15.18 -29.60 -1.64
CA GLN A 230 13.99 -28.85 -1.99
C GLN A 230 13.35 -29.56 -3.17
N ARG A 231 12.34 -30.39 -2.89
CA ARG A 231 11.27 -30.64 -3.87
C ARG A 231 10.78 -29.26 -4.30
N ARG A 232 11.18 -28.81 -5.50
CA ARG A 232 10.73 -27.55 -6.09
C ARG A 232 9.21 -27.56 -6.03
N GLY A 233 8.63 -26.75 -5.16
CA GLY A 233 7.19 -26.52 -5.19
C GLY A 233 6.90 -25.85 -6.51
N VAL A 234 6.33 -26.62 -7.44
CA VAL A 234 6.15 -26.19 -8.82
C VAL A 234 5.07 -25.10 -8.83
N ARG A 235 5.43 -23.91 -9.33
CA ARG A 235 4.47 -22.84 -9.67
C ARG A 235 3.39 -23.45 -10.56
N ASP A 236 2.13 -23.21 -10.23
CA ASP A 236 1.02 -23.66 -11.06
C ASP A 236 0.23 -22.46 -11.57
N SER A 237 0.67 -21.90 -12.70
CA SER A 237 -0.04 -20.82 -13.39
C SER A 237 -1.36 -21.28 -14.00
N SER A 238 -1.62 -22.59 -14.07
CA SER A 238 -2.90 -23.12 -14.54
C SER A 238 -3.99 -23.11 -13.47
N LEU A 239 -3.68 -22.76 -12.21
CA LEU A 239 -4.65 -22.81 -11.11
C LEU A 239 -5.27 -21.43 -10.81
N VAL A 240 -6.59 -21.39 -10.81
CA VAL A 240 -7.41 -20.32 -10.22
C VAL A 240 -8.30 -20.93 -9.13
N VAL A 241 -8.56 -20.18 -8.07
CA VAL A 241 -9.49 -20.56 -7.00
C VAL A 241 -10.70 -19.64 -7.07
N ALA A 242 -11.87 -20.18 -7.36
CA ALA A 242 -13.13 -19.48 -7.22
C ALA A 242 -13.71 -19.71 -5.83
N PHE A 243 -14.61 -18.83 -5.40
CA PHE A 243 -15.22 -18.88 -4.07
C PHE A 243 -16.75 -18.86 -4.17
N ILE A 244 -17.41 -19.79 -3.47
CA ILE A 244 -18.86 -19.72 -3.22
C ILE A 244 -19.07 -19.36 -1.76
N CYS A 245 -19.75 -18.25 -1.52
CA CYS A 245 -19.96 -17.68 -0.19
C CYS A 245 -21.44 -17.76 0.16
N LYS A 246 -21.81 -18.60 1.12
CA LYS A 246 -23.17 -18.82 1.58
C LYS A 246 -23.41 -18.12 2.91
N LEU A 247 -24.32 -17.15 2.93
CA LEU A 247 -24.66 -16.44 4.17
C LEU A 247 -25.37 -17.38 5.15
N HIS A 248 -25.09 -17.21 6.44
CA HIS A 248 -25.74 -17.99 7.46
C HIS A 248 -27.22 -17.62 7.62
N LEU A 249 -28.02 -18.62 7.95
CA LEU A 249 -29.45 -18.47 8.21
C LEU A 249 -29.65 -17.44 9.33
N LYS A 250 -30.51 -16.46 9.06
CA LYS A 250 -30.97 -15.52 10.07
C LYS A 250 -32.34 -15.97 10.55
N ARG A 251 -32.41 -16.26 11.85
CA ARG A 251 -33.66 -16.62 12.52
C ARG A 251 -34.67 -15.48 12.43
N GLY A 252 -35.95 -15.84 12.41
CA GLY A 252 -37.06 -14.90 12.46
C GLY A 252 -37.00 -13.94 13.65
N ASN A 253 -37.48 -12.73 13.44
CA ASN A 253 -37.70 -11.77 14.52
C ASN A 253 -38.93 -12.17 15.32
N PHE A 254 -38.81 -12.22 16.65
CA PHE A 254 -39.93 -12.49 17.54
C PHE A 254 -40.87 -11.29 17.57
N LEU A 255 -42.15 -11.53 17.30
CA LEU A 255 -43.20 -10.52 17.22
C LEU A 255 -43.78 -10.26 18.61
N VAL A 256 -43.09 -9.40 19.36
CA VAL A 256 -43.42 -9.05 20.76
C VAL A 256 -44.89 -8.63 20.93
N LEU A 257 -45.43 -7.86 19.97
CA LEU A 257 -46.82 -7.39 20.02
C LEU A 257 -47.83 -8.53 19.90
N LYS A 258 -47.66 -9.41 18.89
CA LYS A 258 -48.50 -10.61 18.74
C LYS A 258 -48.42 -11.53 19.96
N ALA A 259 -47.22 -11.72 20.51
CA ALA A 259 -47.02 -12.52 21.71
C ALA A 259 -47.82 -11.97 22.90
N LYS A 260 -47.83 -10.64 23.06
CA LYS A 260 -48.59 -9.97 24.12
C LYS A 260 -50.10 -10.09 23.90
N GLU A 261 -50.57 -9.97 22.66
CA GLU A 261 -51.98 -10.19 22.29
C GLU A 261 -52.44 -11.64 22.55
N MET A 262 -51.55 -12.61 22.41
CA MET A 262 -51.80 -14.03 22.69
C MET A 262 -51.68 -14.40 24.18
N GLY A 263 -51.50 -13.42 25.08
CA GLY A 263 -51.42 -13.68 26.52
C GLY A 263 -50.11 -14.32 26.99
N LEU A 264 -49.07 -14.34 26.15
CA LEU A 264 -47.77 -14.85 26.56
C LEU A 264 -47.11 -13.91 27.58
N PRO A 265 -46.26 -14.43 28.49
CA PRO A 265 -45.72 -13.67 29.63
C PRO A 265 -44.57 -12.72 29.24
N VAL A 266 -44.78 -11.91 28.20
CA VAL A 266 -43.84 -10.94 27.65
C VAL A 266 -43.40 -9.94 28.73
N GLY A 267 -42.09 -9.76 28.88
CA GLY A 267 -41.49 -8.90 29.90
C GLY A 267 -41.14 -9.60 31.21
N THR A 268 -41.44 -10.89 31.34
CA THR A 268 -41.00 -11.72 32.48
C THR A 268 -39.87 -12.67 32.07
N ALA A 269 -39.14 -13.25 33.03
CA ALA A 269 -38.11 -14.25 32.74
C ALA A 269 -38.67 -15.51 32.04
N ALA A 270 -39.98 -15.79 32.18
CA ALA A 270 -40.63 -16.96 31.61
C ALA A 270 -40.78 -16.90 30.07
N ILE A 271 -40.66 -15.73 29.44
CA ILE A 271 -40.77 -15.62 27.97
C ILE A 271 -39.50 -16.08 27.25
N ALA A 272 -38.33 -16.07 27.91
CA ALA A 272 -37.06 -16.36 27.25
C ALA A 272 -36.98 -17.79 26.65
N PRO A 273 -37.41 -18.86 27.36
CA PRO A 273 -37.47 -20.21 26.79
C PRO A 273 -38.45 -20.30 25.61
N ILE A 274 -39.59 -19.60 25.69
CA ILE A 274 -40.57 -19.54 24.60
C ILE A 274 -39.95 -18.90 23.36
N ILE A 275 -39.30 -17.74 23.50
CA ILE A 275 -38.62 -17.04 22.40
C ILE A 275 -37.56 -17.94 21.76
N ALA A 276 -36.76 -18.65 22.56
CA ALA A 276 -35.75 -19.57 22.05
C ALA A 276 -36.38 -20.71 21.23
N ALA A 277 -37.43 -21.35 21.77
CA ALA A 277 -38.14 -22.44 21.10
C ALA A 277 -38.76 -22.02 19.77
N VAL A 278 -39.51 -20.91 19.75
CA VAL A 278 -40.16 -20.45 18.51
C VAL A 278 -39.16 -19.93 17.47
N LYS A 279 -38.03 -19.35 17.90
CA LYS A 279 -36.94 -18.96 16.98
C LYS A 279 -36.18 -20.15 16.42
N ASP A 280 -36.23 -21.31 17.08
CA ASP A 280 -35.73 -22.60 16.57
C ASP A 280 -36.77 -23.31 15.67
N GLY A 281 -37.93 -22.68 15.40
CA GLY A 281 -38.99 -23.26 14.59
C GLY A 281 -39.86 -24.29 15.32
N LYS A 282 -39.76 -24.39 16.66
CA LYS A 282 -40.57 -25.31 17.46
C LYS A 282 -41.90 -24.66 17.86
N SER A 283 -42.99 -25.40 17.70
CA SER A 283 -44.28 -25.04 18.29
C SER A 283 -44.21 -25.08 19.81
N ILE A 284 -44.98 -24.22 20.47
CA ILE A 284 -45.12 -24.20 21.92
C ILE A 284 -46.58 -24.41 22.30
N THR A 285 -46.83 -24.97 23.48
CA THR A 285 -48.19 -25.03 24.04
C THR A 285 -48.29 -24.02 25.18
N HIS A 286 -49.26 -23.11 25.10
CA HIS A 286 -49.56 -22.14 26.15
C HIS A 286 -51.06 -22.15 26.43
N GLU A 287 -51.44 -22.33 27.70
CA GLU A 287 -52.86 -22.41 28.13
C GLU A 287 -53.72 -23.42 27.34
N GLY A 288 -53.12 -24.55 26.97
CA GLY A 288 -53.80 -25.61 26.22
C GLY A 288 -53.94 -25.35 24.72
N ARG A 289 -53.49 -24.20 24.20
CA ARG A 289 -53.40 -23.91 22.76
C ARG A 289 -51.99 -24.17 22.25
N GLU A 290 -51.88 -24.93 21.16
CA GLU A 290 -50.65 -25.00 20.37
C GLU A 290 -50.48 -23.70 19.56
N ILE A 291 -49.31 -23.08 19.67
CA ILE A 291 -48.94 -21.88 18.93
C ILE A 291 -47.73 -22.24 18.05
N LEU A 292 -47.90 -22.10 16.74
CA LEU A 292 -46.86 -22.39 15.76
C LEU A 292 -45.78 -21.28 15.78
N ALA A 293 -44.54 -21.65 15.46
CA ALA A 293 -43.44 -20.69 15.42
C ALA A 293 -43.69 -19.53 14.45
N GLU A 294 -44.34 -19.80 13.32
CA GLU A 294 -44.73 -18.82 12.30
C GLU A 294 -45.81 -17.82 12.74
N GLU A 295 -46.57 -18.12 13.80
CA GLU A 295 -47.51 -17.16 14.39
C GLU A 295 -46.78 -16.06 15.17
N LEU A 296 -45.62 -16.39 15.75
CA LEU A 296 -44.85 -15.55 16.68
C LEU A 296 -43.52 -15.03 16.12
N CYS A 297 -43.05 -15.53 15.00
CA CYS A 297 -41.80 -15.12 14.36
C CYS A 297 -42.04 -14.72 12.91
N THR A 298 -41.28 -13.74 12.42
CA THR A 298 -41.16 -13.53 10.96
C THR A 298 -40.50 -14.76 10.32
N PRO A 299 -40.71 -15.04 9.02
CA PRO A 299 -40.02 -16.13 8.33
C PRO A 299 -38.50 -16.03 8.49
N PRO A 300 -37.78 -17.15 8.65
CA PRO A 300 -36.33 -17.14 8.64
C PRO A 300 -35.80 -16.76 7.26
N ASP A 301 -34.69 -16.04 7.22
CA ASP A 301 -33.96 -15.75 5.99
C ASP A 301 -32.88 -16.83 5.82
N PRO A 302 -33.02 -17.75 4.83
CA PRO A 302 -32.12 -18.88 4.67
C PRO A 302 -30.68 -18.49 4.33
N GLY A 303 -30.44 -17.23 3.93
CA GLY A 303 -29.14 -16.73 3.48
C GLY A 303 -28.94 -16.99 1.99
N ALA A 304 -28.75 -15.92 1.23
CA ALA A 304 -28.35 -16.01 -0.17
C ALA A 304 -26.90 -16.49 -0.31
N ALA A 305 -26.58 -17.09 -1.45
CA ALA A 305 -25.20 -17.33 -1.85
C ALA A 305 -24.71 -16.24 -2.82
N PHE A 306 -23.41 -16.00 -2.86
CA PHE A 306 -22.76 -15.27 -3.96
C PHE A 306 -21.48 -15.98 -4.40
N VAL A 307 -21.12 -15.79 -5.66
CA VAL A 307 -19.96 -16.43 -6.28
C VAL A 307 -18.92 -15.37 -6.64
N VAL A 308 -17.64 -15.63 -6.38
CA VAL A 308 -16.52 -14.84 -6.90
C VAL A 308 -15.68 -15.75 -7.78
N VAL A 309 -15.62 -15.44 -9.08
CA VAL A 309 -14.89 -16.23 -10.07
C VAL A 309 -13.95 -15.33 -10.85
N GLU A 310 -12.70 -15.76 -11.00
CA GLU A 310 -11.75 -15.16 -11.94
C GLU A 310 -11.61 -16.08 -13.16
N CYS A 311 -11.69 -15.51 -14.36
CA CYS A 311 -11.40 -16.20 -15.61
C CYS A 311 -10.36 -15.38 -16.37
N PRO A 312 -9.06 -15.65 -16.18
CA PRO A 312 -7.99 -14.79 -16.71
C PRO A 312 -7.94 -14.71 -18.24
N ASP A 313 -8.25 -15.82 -18.91
CA ASP A 313 -8.14 -15.99 -20.36
C ASP A 313 -9.03 -17.15 -20.83
N GLU A 314 -9.05 -17.37 -22.14
CA GLU A 314 -9.93 -18.33 -22.80
C GLU A 314 -9.67 -19.80 -22.39
N SER A 315 -8.46 -20.11 -21.88
CA SER A 315 -8.08 -21.47 -21.46
C SER A 315 -8.75 -21.93 -20.15
N PHE A 316 -9.40 -21.01 -19.44
CA PHE A 316 -10.17 -21.29 -18.23
C PHE A 316 -11.68 -21.41 -18.47
N ILE A 317 -12.17 -21.01 -19.65
CA ILE A 317 -13.62 -20.96 -19.93
C ILE A 317 -14.26 -22.35 -19.76
N GLN A 318 -13.75 -23.35 -20.47
CA GLN A 318 -14.32 -24.69 -20.41
C GLN A 318 -14.23 -25.32 -19.01
N PRO A 319 -13.06 -25.29 -18.32
CA PRO A 319 -12.96 -25.75 -16.93
C PRO A 319 -13.94 -25.08 -15.94
N ILE A 320 -14.23 -23.79 -16.12
CA ILE A 320 -15.24 -23.09 -15.32
C ILE A 320 -16.64 -23.59 -15.67
N CYS A 321 -16.96 -23.65 -16.97
CA CYS A 321 -18.29 -24.00 -17.46
C CYS A 321 -18.72 -25.44 -17.11
N GLU A 322 -17.75 -26.36 -17.01
CA GLU A 322 -17.96 -27.78 -16.72
C GLU A 322 -17.82 -28.14 -15.24
N ASN A 323 -17.47 -27.18 -14.37
CA ASN A 323 -17.24 -27.48 -12.95
C ASN A 323 -18.53 -27.92 -12.25
N ALA A 324 -18.55 -29.18 -11.78
CA ALA A 324 -19.70 -29.80 -11.13
C ALA A 324 -20.16 -29.08 -9.85
N THR A 325 -19.28 -28.31 -9.19
CA THR A 325 -19.63 -27.56 -7.98
C THR A 325 -20.58 -26.41 -8.32
N PHE A 326 -20.32 -25.66 -9.40
CA PHE A 326 -21.21 -24.58 -9.83
C PHE A 326 -22.58 -25.10 -10.28
N GLN A 327 -22.63 -26.27 -10.91
CA GLN A 327 -23.89 -26.87 -11.36
C GLN A 327 -24.89 -27.07 -10.22
N ARG A 328 -24.42 -27.30 -8.98
CA ARG A 328 -25.28 -27.44 -7.78
C ARG A 328 -25.95 -26.13 -7.35
N TYR A 329 -25.45 -24.99 -7.81
CA TYR A 329 -25.94 -23.65 -7.51
C TYR A 329 -26.65 -23.00 -8.70
N GLN A 330 -26.81 -23.74 -9.80
CA GLN A 330 -27.48 -23.31 -11.02
C GLN A 330 -28.92 -23.84 -11.07
N GLY A 331 -29.78 -23.18 -11.83
CA GLY A 331 -31.19 -23.54 -11.95
C GLY A 331 -31.97 -23.40 -10.63
N LYS A 332 -32.79 -24.41 -10.30
CA LYS A 332 -33.55 -24.46 -9.03
C LYS A 332 -32.72 -25.08 -7.91
N ALA A 333 -31.61 -24.44 -7.56
CA ALA A 333 -30.74 -24.88 -6.47
C ALA A 333 -31.35 -24.60 -5.09
N ASP A 334 -31.01 -25.43 -4.10
CA ASP A 334 -31.46 -25.27 -2.71
C ASP A 334 -30.97 -23.96 -2.06
N ALA A 335 -29.86 -23.41 -2.57
CA ALA A 335 -29.28 -22.15 -2.14
C ALA A 335 -29.23 -21.19 -3.36
N PRO A 336 -30.21 -20.28 -3.52
CA PRO A 336 -30.22 -19.37 -4.65
C PRO A 336 -29.00 -18.43 -4.59
N VAL A 337 -28.29 -18.34 -5.72
CA VAL A 337 -27.21 -17.37 -5.90
C VAL A 337 -27.82 -16.02 -6.19
N ALA A 338 -27.57 -15.03 -5.34
CA ALA A 338 -28.05 -13.66 -5.56
C ALA A 338 -27.14 -12.89 -6.52
N LEU A 339 -25.84 -13.19 -6.50
CA LEU A 339 -24.82 -12.44 -7.24
C LEU A 339 -23.68 -13.35 -7.68
N VAL A 340 -23.27 -13.22 -8.95
CA VAL A 340 -21.99 -13.74 -9.45
C VAL A 340 -21.09 -12.57 -9.77
N VAL A 341 -19.88 -12.56 -9.23
CA VAL A 341 -18.84 -11.57 -9.53
C VAL A 341 -17.82 -12.18 -10.46
N HIS A 342 -17.67 -11.58 -11.63
CA HIS A 342 -16.80 -11.99 -12.72
C HIS A 342 -15.57 -11.08 -12.77
N MET A 343 -14.41 -11.62 -12.42
CA MET A 343 -13.12 -11.00 -12.70
C MET A 343 -12.59 -11.60 -14.00
N ALA A 344 -13.02 -11.05 -15.14
CA ALA A 344 -12.75 -11.62 -16.46
C ALA A 344 -12.61 -10.53 -17.52
N PRO A 345 -11.61 -10.62 -18.42
CA PRO A 345 -11.45 -9.65 -19.48
C PRO A 345 -12.64 -9.68 -20.44
N ALA A 346 -12.80 -8.61 -21.21
CA ALA A 346 -13.90 -8.48 -22.15
C ALA A 346 -13.92 -9.62 -23.18
N SER A 347 -12.76 -10.13 -23.60
CA SER A 347 -12.66 -11.26 -24.55
C SER A 347 -13.30 -12.54 -24.05
N VAL A 348 -13.25 -12.80 -22.74
CA VAL A 348 -13.89 -13.96 -22.11
C VAL A 348 -15.40 -13.79 -22.03
N LEU A 349 -15.88 -12.59 -21.69
CA LEU A 349 -17.32 -12.33 -21.51
C LEU A 349 -18.12 -12.46 -22.81
N VAL A 350 -17.47 -12.26 -23.96
CA VAL A 350 -18.11 -12.38 -25.28
C VAL A 350 -18.09 -13.81 -25.82
N ASP A 351 -17.40 -14.75 -25.17
CA ASP A 351 -17.41 -16.16 -25.53
C ASP A 351 -18.79 -16.78 -25.24
N SER A 352 -19.36 -17.44 -26.23
CA SER A 352 -20.71 -18.02 -26.14
C SER A 352 -20.83 -19.10 -25.07
N ARG A 353 -19.75 -19.86 -24.78
CA ARG A 353 -19.74 -20.88 -23.73
C ARG A 353 -19.81 -20.24 -22.35
N TYR A 354 -19.11 -19.10 -22.17
CA TYR A 354 -19.15 -18.35 -20.92
C TYR A 354 -20.52 -17.69 -20.71
N GLN A 355 -21.10 -17.11 -21.77
CA GLN A 355 -22.46 -16.55 -21.73
C GLN A 355 -23.53 -17.58 -21.35
N GLN A 356 -23.50 -18.76 -21.98
CA GLN A 356 -24.39 -19.85 -21.61
C GLN A 356 -24.19 -20.32 -20.17
N TRP A 357 -22.97 -20.25 -19.64
CA TRP A 357 -22.72 -20.58 -18.24
C TRP A 357 -23.29 -19.53 -17.28
N MET A 358 -23.25 -18.23 -17.64
CA MET A 358 -23.89 -17.16 -16.86
C MET A 358 -25.40 -17.37 -16.78
N GLU A 359 -26.06 -17.68 -17.89
CA GLU A 359 -27.52 -17.91 -17.97
C GLU A 359 -28.01 -19.03 -17.05
N ARG A 360 -27.17 -20.05 -16.78
CA ARG A 360 -27.55 -21.20 -15.95
C ARG A 360 -27.81 -20.83 -14.50
N PHE A 361 -27.34 -19.69 -14.00
CA PHE A 361 -27.68 -19.23 -12.64
C PHE A 361 -29.11 -18.69 -12.51
N GLY A 362 -29.82 -18.51 -13.62
CA GLY A 362 -31.23 -18.10 -13.63
C GLY A 362 -31.44 -16.58 -13.58
N PRO A 363 -32.68 -16.12 -13.88
CA PRO A 363 -32.98 -14.72 -14.17
C PRO A 363 -32.93 -13.80 -12.94
N ASP A 364 -33.06 -14.34 -11.72
CA ASP A 364 -33.00 -13.56 -10.48
C ASP A 364 -31.56 -13.27 -10.02
N THR A 365 -30.58 -13.93 -10.64
CA THR A 365 -29.16 -13.76 -10.30
C THR A 365 -28.63 -12.48 -10.93
N GLN A 366 -27.98 -11.64 -10.13
CA GLN A 366 -27.25 -10.48 -10.63
C GLN A 366 -25.84 -10.88 -11.07
N HIS A 367 -25.29 -10.18 -12.06
CA HIS A 367 -23.94 -10.41 -12.57
C HIS A 367 -23.13 -9.11 -12.48
N LEU A 368 -22.07 -9.10 -11.66
CA LEU A 368 -21.14 -7.99 -11.51
C LEU A 368 -19.85 -8.28 -12.27
N VAL A 369 -19.44 -7.37 -13.14
CA VAL A 369 -18.21 -7.52 -13.93
C VAL A 369 -17.14 -6.56 -13.43
N LEU A 370 -15.95 -7.09 -13.12
CA LEU A 370 -14.77 -6.33 -12.74
C LEU A 370 -13.66 -6.54 -13.76
N ASN A 371 -13.44 -5.58 -14.66
CA ASN A 371 -12.50 -5.72 -15.77
C ASN A 371 -12.09 -4.37 -16.39
N GLU A 372 -11.22 -4.42 -17.39
CA GLU A 372 -10.61 -3.27 -18.08
C GLU A 372 -11.59 -2.28 -18.73
N ASN A 373 -12.87 -2.64 -18.87
CA ASN A 373 -13.89 -1.72 -19.40
C ASN A 373 -14.41 -0.72 -18.35
N CYS A 374 -13.96 -0.82 -17.09
CA CYS A 374 -14.33 0.13 -16.06
C CYS A 374 -13.85 1.56 -16.39
N ALA A 375 -14.77 2.52 -16.32
CA ALA A 375 -14.47 3.95 -16.50
C ALA A 375 -14.34 4.72 -15.17
N SER A 376 -14.53 4.06 -14.02
CA SER A 376 -14.53 4.75 -12.73
C SER A 376 -13.12 5.19 -12.34
N VAL A 377 -12.98 6.43 -11.86
CA VAL A 377 -11.73 6.94 -11.28
C VAL A 377 -11.61 6.43 -9.84
N HIS A 378 -10.57 5.63 -9.55
CA HIS A 378 -10.37 5.08 -8.19
C HIS A 378 -9.70 6.07 -7.23
N ASN A 379 -8.76 6.89 -7.72
CA ASN A 379 -7.92 7.80 -6.91
C ASN A 379 -8.38 9.28 -7.01
N LEU A 380 -9.61 9.57 -6.61
CA LEU A 380 -10.25 10.88 -6.74
C LEU A 380 -9.39 12.03 -6.18
N ARG A 381 -8.80 11.83 -5.01
CA ARG A 381 -8.02 12.88 -4.35
C ARG A 381 -6.73 13.23 -5.11
N SER A 382 -6.16 12.28 -5.84
CA SER A 382 -5.03 12.54 -6.73
C SER A 382 -5.45 13.43 -7.90
N HIS A 383 -6.62 13.16 -8.50
CA HIS A 383 -7.18 14.01 -9.57
C HIS A 383 -7.48 15.41 -9.05
N LYS A 384 -8.15 15.52 -7.90
CA LYS A 384 -8.46 16.81 -7.26
C LYS A 384 -7.23 17.68 -7.07
N ILE A 385 -6.20 17.16 -6.40
CA ILE A 385 -5.01 17.95 -6.10
C ILE A 385 -4.26 18.31 -7.38
N GLN A 386 -4.17 17.39 -8.35
CA GLN A 386 -3.52 17.70 -9.62
C GLN A 386 -4.28 18.78 -10.40
N THR A 387 -5.61 18.74 -10.43
CA THR A 387 -6.44 19.80 -11.05
C THR A 387 -6.21 21.15 -10.37
N GLN A 388 -6.11 21.18 -9.05
CA GLN A 388 -5.87 22.42 -8.31
C GLN A 388 -4.43 22.96 -8.51
N LEU A 389 -3.43 22.09 -8.56
CA LEU A 389 -2.04 22.46 -8.88
C LEU A 389 -1.91 22.94 -10.33
N ASN A 390 -2.64 22.34 -11.27
CA ASN A 390 -2.69 22.76 -12.68
C ASN A 390 -3.13 24.23 -12.84
N LEU A 391 -4.02 24.73 -11.98
CA LEU A 391 -4.41 26.15 -11.96
C LEU A 391 -3.22 27.08 -11.67
N ILE A 392 -2.22 26.61 -10.91
CA ILE A 392 -1.01 27.39 -10.63
C ILE A 392 -0.10 27.40 -11.87
N HIS A 393 0.26 26.22 -12.37
CA HIS A 393 1.15 26.07 -13.52
C HIS A 393 0.83 24.81 -14.35
N PRO A 394 0.20 24.96 -15.54
CA PRO A 394 -0.25 23.80 -16.32
C PRO A 394 0.86 22.87 -16.80
N ASP A 395 2.01 23.41 -17.22
CA ASP A 395 3.10 22.58 -17.77
C ASP A 395 3.83 21.75 -16.70
N ILE A 396 4.05 22.32 -15.52
CA ILE A 396 4.69 21.63 -14.39
C ILE A 396 3.71 20.67 -13.70
N PHE A 397 2.42 21.01 -13.68
CA PHE A 397 1.36 20.19 -13.10
C PHE A 397 0.34 19.79 -14.17
N PRO A 398 0.67 18.86 -15.09
CA PRO A 398 -0.24 18.43 -16.14
C PRO A 398 -1.46 17.72 -15.56
N LEU A 399 -2.62 17.87 -16.21
CA LEU A 399 -3.83 17.17 -15.80
C LEU A 399 -3.68 15.64 -15.95
N LEU A 400 -4.23 14.89 -15.01
CA LEU A 400 -4.24 13.43 -15.08
C LEU A 400 -5.20 12.95 -16.17
N THR A 401 -4.74 11.99 -16.94
CA THR A 401 -5.54 11.26 -17.89
C THR A 401 -6.42 10.23 -17.18
N SER A 402 -7.58 9.94 -17.77
CA SER A 402 -8.42 8.81 -17.40
C SER A 402 -8.48 7.85 -18.57
N PHE A 403 -8.28 6.56 -18.32
CA PHE A 403 -8.38 5.57 -19.39
C PHE A 403 -9.82 5.51 -19.89
N ARG A 404 -10.04 5.80 -21.18
CA ARG A 404 -11.36 5.73 -21.79
C ARG A 404 -11.53 4.35 -22.41
N CYS A 405 -12.52 3.60 -21.94
CA CYS A 405 -12.93 2.35 -22.59
C CYS A 405 -13.27 2.63 -24.06
N LYS A 406 -12.59 1.94 -24.98
CA LYS A 406 -12.86 2.04 -26.42
C LYS A 406 -13.96 1.04 -26.76
N LYS A 407 -15.16 1.56 -27.04
CA LYS A 407 -16.40 0.93 -27.58
C LYS A 407 -17.46 0.49 -26.55
N GLU A 408 -18.73 0.66 -26.94
CA GLU A 408 -19.86 -0.10 -26.41
C GLU A 408 -19.59 -1.59 -26.67
N GLY A 409 -19.52 -2.37 -25.59
CA GLY A 409 -19.35 -3.81 -25.68
C GLY A 409 -20.53 -4.46 -26.43
N PRO A 410 -20.34 -5.65 -27.03
CA PRO A 410 -21.43 -6.35 -27.70
C PRO A 410 -22.56 -6.66 -26.71
N THR A 411 -23.78 -6.77 -27.23
CA THR A 411 -24.97 -7.13 -26.46
C THR A 411 -24.77 -8.50 -25.83
N LEU A 412 -24.73 -8.56 -24.51
CA LEU A 412 -24.53 -9.77 -23.74
C LEU A 412 -25.88 -10.42 -23.41
N SER A 413 -25.90 -11.73 -23.26
CA SER A 413 -27.14 -12.49 -23.10
C SER A 413 -27.83 -12.32 -21.74
N VAL A 414 -27.07 -11.91 -20.72
CA VAL A 414 -27.57 -11.68 -19.35
C VAL A 414 -27.36 -10.20 -18.99
N PRO A 415 -28.32 -9.54 -18.31
CA PRO A 415 -28.10 -8.20 -17.76
C PRO A 415 -26.92 -8.21 -16.78
N MET A 416 -25.90 -7.39 -17.08
CA MET A 416 -24.71 -7.26 -16.24
C MET A 416 -24.58 -5.84 -15.70
N VAL A 417 -24.02 -5.73 -14.51
CA VAL A 417 -23.63 -4.48 -13.88
C VAL A 417 -22.12 -4.36 -13.98
N GLN A 418 -21.65 -3.33 -14.67
CA GLN A 418 -20.23 -3.01 -14.69
C GLN A 418 -19.82 -2.50 -13.31
N GLY A 419 -18.71 -3.01 -12.78
CA GLY A 419 -18.14 -2.57 -11.53
C GLY A 419 -17.68 -1.12 -11.60
N GLU A 420 -18.03 -0.36 -10.57
CA GLU A 420 -17.53 1.00 -10.34
C GLU A 420 -16.93 1.04 -8.94
N CYS A 421 -15.90 1.86 -8.73
CA CYS A 421 -15.34 2.05 -7.38
C CYS A 421 -16.45 2.45 -6.39
N LEU A 422 -16.50 1.76 -5.24
CA LEU A 422 -17.50 1.90 -4.18
C LEU A 422 -18.93 1.47 -4.52
N LEU A 423 -19.20 0.96 -5.72
CA LEU A 423 -20.47 0.29 -6.02
C LEU A 423 -20.70 -0.82 -5.00
N LYS A 424 -21.89 -0.84 -4.41
CA LYS A 424 -22.23 -1.72 -3.31
C LYS A 424 -23.50 -2.49 -3.63
N TYR A 425 -23.48 -3.78 -3.37
CA TYR A 425 -24.64 -4.65 -3.42
C TYR A 425 -25.00 -5.06 -2.00
N GLN A 426 -26.23 -4.77 -1.59
CA GLN A 426 -26.74 -5.23 -0.31
C GLN A 426 -27.25 -6.66 -0.46
N LEU A 427 -26.62 -7.62 0.20
CA LEU A 427 -27.08 -9.01 0.20
C LEU A 427 -28.18 -9.22 1.24
N ARG A 428 -28.16 -8.45 2.33
CA ARG A 428 -29.16 -8.47 3.41
C ARG A 428 -29.33 -7.07 4.02
N PRO A 429 -30.56 -6.64 4.38
CA PRO A 429 -31.82 -7.37 4.34
C PRO A 429 -32.56 -7.36 3.00
N ARG A 430 -32.21 -6.43 2.09
CA ARG A 430 -32.82 -6.34 0.76
C ARG A 430 -31.75 -6.44 -0.31
N ARG A 431 -32.04 -7.24 -1.33
CA ARG A 431 -31.17 -7.48 -2.48
C ARG A 431 -31.26 -6.31 -3.45
N GLU A 432 -30.39 -5.34 -3.30
CA GLU A 432 -30.41 -4.12 -4.11
C GLU A 432 -29.02 -3.52 -4.33
N TRP A 433 -28.88 -2.79 -5.44
CA TRP A 433 -27.71 -1.99 -5.74
C TRP A 433 -27.79 -0.64 -5.02
N GLN A 434 -26.71 -0.28 -4.34
CA GLN A 434 -26.53 1.01 -3.68
C GLN A 434 -25.43 1.77 -4.42
N ARG A 435 -25.82 2.91 -5.00
CA ARG A 435 -24.97 3.77 -5.86
C ARG A 435 -24.61 5.11 -5.21
N ASP A 436 -25.10 5.35 -4.00
CA ASP A 436 -24.90 6.57 -3.21
C ASP A 436 -23.42 6.85 -2.89
N ALA A 437 -22.62 5.81 -2.77
CA ALA A 437 -21.19 5.92 -2.49
C ALA A 437 -20.31 5.97 -3.74
N ILE A 438 -20.87 5.80 -4.95
CA ILE A 438 -20.08 5.82 -6.18
C ILE A 438 -19.47 7.20 -6.37
N ILE A 439 -18.21 7.20 -6.78
CA ILE A 439 -17.43 8.41 -6.92
C ILE A 439 -17.65 9.00 -8.30
N THR A 440 -17.99 10.29 -8.34
CA THR A 440 -17.98 11.08 -9.58
C THR A 440 -16.75 11.99 -9.58
N CYS A 441 -15.92 11.89 -10.61
CA CYS A 441 -14.79 12.80 -10.81
C CYS A 441 -15.32 14.05 -11.53
N ASN A 442 -15.40 15.17 -10.82
CA ASN A 442 -15.87 16.45 -11.34
C ASN A 442 -14.75 17.51 -11.25
N PRO A 443 -13.94 17.70 -12.31
CA PRO A 443 -12.87 18.69 -12.33
C PRO A 443 -13.35 20.12 -12.03
N GLU A 444 -14.55 20.49 -12.49
CA GLU A 444 -15.13 21.82 -12.28
C GLU A 444 -15.35 22.10 -10.79
N GLU A 445 -15.85 21.12 -10.03
CA GLU A 445 -15.99 21.25 -8.57
C GLU A 445 -14.63 21.50 -7.88
N PHE A 446 -13.58 20.80 -8.31
CA PHE A 446 -12.23 20.98 -7.73
C PHE A 446 -11.66 22.37 -7.99
N ILE A 447 -11.94 22.91 -9.19
CA ILE A 447 -11.56 24.28 -9.58
C ILE A 447 -12.31 25.29 -8.72
N VAL A 448 -13.63 25.16 -8.60
CA VAL A 448 -14.46 26.06 -7.78
C VAL A 448 -13.98 26.05 -6.32
N GLU A 449 -13.70 24.88 -5.75
CA GLU A 449 -13.18 24.76 -4.39
C GLU A 449 -11.86 25.52 -4.21
N ALA A 450 -10.92 25.40 -5.15
CA ALA A 450 -9.65 26.11 -5.06
C ALA A 450 -9.82 27.63 -5.20
N LEU A 451 -10.68 28.09 -6.11
CA LEU A 451 -10.92 29.52 -6.31
C LEU A 451 -11.63 30.19 -5.12
N GLN A 452 -12.31 29.42 -4.27
CA GLN A 452 -12.91 29.91 -3.03
C GLN A 452 -11.90 30.04 -1.87
N LEU A 453 -10.68 29.51 -2.01
CA LEU A 453 -9.66 29.63 -0.97
C LEU A 453 -9.16 31.07 -0.83
N PRO A 454 -8.97 31.57 0.41
CA PRO A 454 -8.47 32.91 0.65
C PRO A 454 -7.15 33.18 -0.09
N ASN A 455 -7.07 34.31 -0.78
CA ASN A 455 -5.90 34.79 -1.51
C ASN A 455 -5.38 33.90 -2.65
N PHE A 456 -5.92 32.70 -2.88
CA PHE A 456 -5.38 31.76 -3.87
C PHE A 456 -5.37 32.34 -5.28
N GLN A 457 -6.52 32.85 -5.74
CA GLN A 457 -6.63 33.44 -7.08
C GLN A 457 -5.69 34.64 -7.26
N GLN A 458 -5.58 35.49 -6.23
CA GLN A 458 -4.68 36.65 -6.25
C GLN A 458 -3.22 36.20 -6.34
N SER A 459 -2.79 35.25 -5.50
CA SER A 459 -1.42 34.73 -5.52
C SER A 459 -1.07 34.05 -6.85
N VAL A 460 -2.01 33.35 -7.49
CA VAL A 460 -1.80 32.78 -8.83
C VAL A 460 -1.65 33.89 -9.88
N GLN A 461 -2.45 34.95 -9.82
CA GLN A 461 -2.34 36.09 -10.74
C GLN A 461 -1.05 36.88 -10.57
N GLU A 462 -0.59 37.08 -9.33
CA GLU A 462 0.70 37.70 -9.01
C GLU A 462 1.87 36.85 -9.52
N TYR A 463 1.83 35.53 -9.27
CA TYR A 463 2.79 34.58 -9.83
C TYR A 463 2.85 34.66 -11.36
N ARG A 464 1.70 34.62 -12.04
CA ARG A 464 1.64 34.66 -13.51
C ARG A 464 2.19 35.97 -14.08
N ARG A 465 1.95 37.11 -13.43
CA ARG A 465 2.57 38.39 -13.81
C ARG A 465 4.09 38.34 -13.67
N SER A 466 4.59 37.87 -12.52
CA SER A 466 6.04 37.71 -12.28
C SER A 466 6.72 36.72 -13.23
N ALA A 467 5.99 35.72 -13.73
CA ALA A 467 6.51 34.78 -14.71
C ALA A 467 6.57 35.38 -16.13
N GLN A 468 5.63 36.26 -16.49
CA GLN A 468 5.60 36.96 -17.78
C GLN A 468 6.67 38.06 -17.89
N ASP A 469 7.01 38.72 -16.77
CA ASP A 469 8.05 39.76 -16.72
C ASP A 469 9.50 39.19 -16.78
N GLY A 470 9.65 37.87 -16.80
CA GLY A 470 10.95 37.22 -17.01
C GLY A 470 11.41 37.32 -18.47
N PRO A 471 12.70 37.06 -18.77
CA PRO A 471 13.16 36.95 -20.14
C PRO A 471 12.25 35.97 -20.89
N ALA A 472 11.78 36.35 -22.09
CA ALA A 472 11.05 35.45 -22.99
C ALA A 472 11.79 34.11 -23.04
N PRO A 473 11.10 32.94 -23.05
CA PRO A 473 11.76 31.65 -22.88
C PRO A 473 12.87 31.55 -23.93
N ALA A 474 14.11 31.68 -23.47
CA ALA A 474 15.27 31.65 -24.35
C ALA A 474 15.21 30.36 -25.16
N GLU A 475 15.49 30.49 -26.45
CA GLU A 475 15.57 29.47 -27.49
C GLU A 475 15.68 28.04 -26.93
N LYS A 476 14.65 27.22 -27.21
CA LYS A 476 14.58 25.77 -26.91
C LYS A 476 15.42 25.37 -25.69
N ARG A 477 15.03 25.83 -24.48
CA ARG A 477 15.47 25.20 -23.22
C ARG A 477 15.45 23.69 -23.41
N SER A 478 16.60 23.04 -23.21
CA SER A 478 16.72 21.59 -23.37
C SER A 478 15.57 20.92 -22.62
N GLN A 479 14.66 20.26 -23.36
CA GLN A 479 13.53 19.57 -22.77
C GLN A 479 13.97 18.39 -21.90
N TYR A 480 15.26 18.02 -21.98
CA TYR A 480 15.83 16.89 -21.29
C TYR A 480 17.06 17.30 -20.46
N PRO A 481 17.27 16.64 -19.31
CA PRO A 481 16.40 15.64 -18.74
C PRO A 481 15.09 16.24 -18.22
N GLU A 482 14.00 15.50 -18.39
CA GLU A 482 12.69 15.79 -17.80
C GLU A 482 12.48 14.85 -16.62
N ILE A 483 12.20 15.43 -15.46
CA ILE A 483 12.04 14.72 -14.20
C ILE A 483 10.56 14.71 -13.83
N ILE A 484 10.00 13.52 -13.69
CA ILE A 484 8.59 13.31 -13.33
C ILE A 484 8.51 12.58 -11.99
N PHE A 485 7.94 13.26 -11.01
CA PHE A 485 7.75 12.72 -9.67
C PHE A 485 6.48 11.89 -9.65
N LEU A 486 6.57 10.59 -9.91
CA LEU A 486 5.42 9.68 -9.92
C LEU A 486 4.92 9.39 -8.50
N GLY A 487 5.75 9.50 -7.48
CA GLY A 487 5.35 9.33 -6.09
C GLY A 487 6.34 9.97 -5.14
N THR A 488 5.81 10.65 -4.13
CA THR A 488 6.56 11.62 -3.32
C THR A 488 6.40 11.46 -1.82
N GLY A 489 5.79 10.37 -1.38
CA GLY A 489 5.47 10.12 0.03
C GLY A 489 6.18 8.91 0.60
N SER A 490 6.34 8.91 1.93
CA SER A 490 7.07 7.88 2.67
C SER A 490 6.19 6.79 3.27
N ALA A 491 6.73 5.56 3.30
CA ALA A 491 6.29 4.35 3.99
C ALA A 491 4.97 3.72 3.51
N ILE A 492 3.91 4.52 3.41
CA ILE A 492 2.53 4.05 3.22
C ILE A 492 1.91 4.81 2.04
N PRO A 493 1.39 4.13 1.01
CA PRO A 493 0.69 4.81 -0.06
C PRO A 493 -0.60 5.43 0.49
N MET A 494 -0.73 6.74 0.36
CA MET A 494 -1.85 7.50 0.91
C MET A 494 -2.60 8.23 -0.18
N LYS A 495 -3.81 8.70 0.18
CA LYS A 495 -4.72 9.44 -0.71
C LYS A 495 -4.06 10.46 -1.64
N ILE A 496 -3.08 11.22 -1.14
CA ILE A 496 -2.54 12.41 -1.83
C ILE A 496 -1.22 12.09 -2.51
N ARG A 497 -0.26 11.55 -1.76
CA ARG A 497 1.06 11.16 -2.28
C ARG A 497 1.15 9.65 -2.35
N ASN A 498 1.62 9.12 -3.47
CA ASN A 498 2.05 7.73 -3.56
C ASN A 498 3.42 7.53 -2.94
N VAL A 499 3.83 6.28 -2.78
CA VAL A 499 5.20 5.92 -2.40
C VAL A 499 6.22 6.22 -3.50
N SER A 500 7.49 6.30 -3.14
CA SER A 500 8.61 6.77 -3.96
C SER A 500 8.70 6.15 -5.35
N ALA A 501 8.66 7.03 -6.36
CA ALA A 501 9.06 6.73 -7.72
C ALA A 501 9.31 8.03 -8.49
N THR A 502 10.47 8.16 -9.13
CA THR A 502 10.81 9.32 -9.96
C THR A 502 11.31 8.86 -11.31
N LEU A 503 10.62 9.26 -12.39
CA LEU A 503 11.03 8.96 -13.76
C LEU A 503 11.92 10.08 -14.27
N VAL A 504 13.11 9.73 -14.76
CA VAL A 504 14.06 10.62 -15.42
C VAL A 504 14.06 10.28 -16.90
N ASN A 505 13.38 11.08 -17.70
CA ASN A 505 13.48 11.01 -19.15
C ASN A 505 14.80 11.68 -19.54
N ILE A 506 15.79 10.90 -19.94
CA ILE A 506 17.12 11.38 -20.34
C ILE A 506 17.07 11.91 -21.78
N SER A 507 16.24 11.30 -22.61
CA SER A 507 15.96 11.69 -23.99
C SER A 507 14.52 11.29 -24.34
N PRO A 508 14.00 11.64 -25.55
CA PRO A 508 12.68 11.20 -26.00
C PRO A 508 12.47 9.67 -26.03
N ASP A 509 13.57 8.91 -26.11
CA ASP A 509 13.55 7.46 -26.33
C ASP A 509 14.22 6.66 -25.20
N THR A 510 14.82 7.34 -24.22
CA THR A 510 15.50 6.71 -23.08
C THR A 510 15.03 7.31 -21.75
N SER A 511 14.53 6.45 -20.87
CA SER A 511 14.16 6.81 -19.50
C SER A 511 14.78 5.89 -18.46
N LEU A 512 14.97 6.44 -17.26
CA LEU A 512 15.48 5.77 -16.07
C LEU A 512 14.53 6.02 -14.90
N LEU A 513 14.24 5.00 -14.11
CA LEU A 513 13.39 5.13 -12.94
C LEU A 513 14.22 5.08 -11.65
N LEU A 514 14.06 6.08 -10.77
CA LEU A 514 14.65 6.14 -9.44
C LEU A 514 13.59 5.72 -8.41
N ASP A 515 13.80 4.55 -7.82
CA ASP A 515 12.85 3.79 -7.02
C ASP A 515 11.53 3.47 -7.73
N CYS A 516 10.84 2.42 -7.27
CA CYS A 516 9.64 1.90 -7.87
C CYS A 516 8.72 1.28 -6.80
N GLY A 517 8.17 2.12 -5.93
CA GLY A 517 7.21 1.69 -4.92
C GLY A 517 5.86 1.23 -5.50
N GLU A 518 5.03 0.62 -4.66
CA GLU A 518 3.67 0.18 -5.00
C GLU A 518 2.87 1.27 -5.73
N GLY A 519 2.19 0.92 -6.83
CA GLY A 519 1.33 1.82 -7.59
C GLY A 519 2.05 2.66 -8.64
N THR A 520 3.37 2.50 -8.84
CA THR A 520 4.15 3.25 -9.84
C THR A 520 3.59 3.08 -11.25
N PHE A 521 3.24 1.85 -11.66
CA PHE A 521 2.61 1.64 -12.96
C PHE A 521 1.27 2.38 -13.08
N GLY A 522 0.45 2.37 -12.02
CA GLY A 522 -0.80 3.12 -12.01
C GLY A 522 -0.61 4.63 -12.06
N GLN A 523 0.49 5.16 -11.51
CA GLN A 523 0.89 6.56 -11.70
C GLN A 523 1.26 6.84 -13.16
N LEU A 524 2.05 5.98 -13.81
CA LEU A 524 2.37 6.10 -15.23
C LEU A 524 1.12 6.10 -16.11
N CYS A 525 0.16 5.21 -15.84
CA CYS A 525 -1.11 5.18 -16.55
C CYS A 525 -1.87 6.50 -16.43
N ARG A 526 -1.95 7.09 -15.23
CA ARG A 526 -2.65 8.37 -15.01
C ARG A 526 -1.90 9.56 -15.62
N HIS A 527 -0.57 9.52 -15.62
CA HIS A 527 0.24 10.59 -16.20
C HIS A 527 0.19 10.60 -17.74
N TYR A 528 0.34 9.43 -18.37
CA TYR A 528 0.54 9.30 -19.81
C TYR A 528 -0.68 8.79 -20.59
N GLY A 529 -1.67 8.21 -19.92
CA GLY A 529 -2.86 7.66 -20.54
C GLY A 529 -2.53 6.60 -21.58
N ASP A 530 -3.07 6.76 -22.79
CA ASP A 530 -2.85 5.87 -23.93
C ASP A 530 -1.38 5.75 -24.35
N GLN A 531 -0.51 6.70 -23.94
CA GLN A 531 0.92 6.68 -24.29
C GLN A 531 1.78 5.87 -23.31
N VAL A 532 1.19 5.26 -22.27
CA VAL A 532 1.93 4.54 -21.23
C VAL A 532 2.79 3.40 -21.80
N ASP A 533 2.31 2.68 -22.82
CA ASP A 533 3.06 1.58 -23.43
C ASP A 533 4.32 2.09 -24.13
N ARG A 534 4.25 3.26 -24.78
CA ARG A 534 5.42 3.92 -25.38
C ARG A 534 6.46 4.24 -24.31
N VAL A 535 6.05 4.80 -23.18
CA VAL A 535 6.94 5.16 -22.07
C VAL A 535 7.59 3.93 -21.44
N LEU A 536 6.83 2.85 -21.22
CA LEU A 536 7.42 1.58 -20.77
C LEU A 536 8.45 1.04 -21.77
N GLY A 537 8.24 1.27 -23.06
CA GLY A 537 9.18 0.93 -24.12
C GLY A 537 10.47 1.75 -24.15
N THR A 538 10.51 2.93 -23.52
CA THR A 538 11.74 3.75 -23.40
C THR A 538 12.53 3.45 -22.12
N LEU A 539 11.95 2.72 -21.18
CA LEU A 539 12.58 2.43 -19.90
C LEU A 539 13.79 1.50 -20.08
N ALA A 540 14.97 2.06 -19.86
CA ALA A 540 16.26 1.40 -20.02
C ALA A 540 16.79 0.84 -18.70
N ALA A 541 16.58 1.55 -17.60
CA ALA A 541 17.09 1.16 -16.29
C ALA A 541 16.16 1.55 -15.12
N VAL A 542 16.29 0.81 -14.02
CA VAL A 542 15.68 1.13 -12.72
C VAL A 542 16.79 1.10 -11.67
N PHE A 543 16.89 2.16 -10.87
CA PHE A 543 17.68 2.19 -9.65
C PHE A 543 16.75 1.95 -8.46
N VAL A 544 17.10 1.00 -7.59
CA VAL A 544 16.43 0.79 -6.29
C VAL A 544 17.43 1.14 -5.20
N SER A 545 17.12 2.18 -4.41
CA SER A 545 17.98 2.72 -3.37
C SER A 545 18.23 1.72 -2.23
N HIS A 546 17.16 1.05 -1.77
CA HIS A 546 17.21 0.09 -0.68
C HIS A 546 15.97 -0.82 -0.67
N LEU A 547 15.88 -1.75 0.29
CA LEU A 547 14.84 -2.79 0.30
C LEU A 547 13.55 -2.44 1.06
N HIS A 548 13.33 -1.22 1.56
CA HIS A 548 12.00 -0.92 2.13
C HIS A 548 10.90 -0.96 1.06
N ALA A 549 9.71 -1.41 1.45
CA ALA A 549 8.65 -1.79 0.53
C ALA A 549 8.22 -0.63 -0.38
N ASP A 550 8.19 0.58 0.16
CA ASP A 550 7.86 1.83 -0.52
C ASP A 550 8.81 2.25 -1.65
N HIS A 551 9.90 1.51 -1.88
CA HIS A 551 10.90 1.83 -2.92
C HIS A 551 11.03 0.78 -4.03
N HIS A 552 10.42 -0.41 -3.91
CA HIS A 552 10.62 -1.47 -4.92
C HIS A 552 9.43 -2.37 -5.22
N THR A 553 8.37 -2.35 -4.41
CA THR A 553 7.26 -3.29 -4.60
C THR A 553 6.47 -3.05 -5.89
N GLY A 554 6.59 -1.90 -6.54
CA GLY A 554 6.01 -1.66 -7.88
C GLY A 554 6.79 -2.31 -9.03
N LEU A 555 8.03 -2.77 -8.78
CA LEU A 555 8.91 -3.29 -9.83
C LEU A 555 8.33 -4.51 -10.57
N PRO A 556 7.75 -5.53 -9.91
CA PRO A 556 7.13 -6.65 -10.62
C PRO A 556 6.03 -6.22 -11.60
N SER A 557 5.21 -5.21 -11.23
CA SER A 557 4.20 -4.65 -12.12
C SER A 557 4.83 -4.00 -13.35
N ILE A 558 5.86 -3.17 -13.16
CA ILE A 558 6.59 -2.56 -14.28
C ILE A 558 7.16 -3.62 -15.23
N LEU A 559 7.76 -4.69 -14.71
CA LEU A 559 8.34 -5.74 -15.55
C LEU A 559 7.28 -6.45 -16.40
N LEU A 560 6.16 -6.86 -15.78
CA LEU A 560 5.06 -7.55 -16.46
C LEU A 560 4.39 -6.63 -17.50
N GLN A 561 4.18 -5.36 -17.15
CA GLN A 561 3.52 -4.41 -18.04
C GLN A 561 4.42 -3.96 -19.19
N ARG A 562 5.73 -3.89 -18.97
CA ARG A 562 6.72 -3.58 -20.01
C ARG A 562 6.82 -4.69 -21.03
N GLU A 563 6.80 -5.96 -20.62
CA GLU A 563 6.73 -7.09 -21.55
C GLU A 563 5.51 -6.97 -22.47
N ARG A 564 4.33 -6.79 -21.89
CA ARG A 564 3.07 -6.59 -22.64
C ARG A 564 3.12 -5.37 -23.55
N ALA A 565 3.68 -4.25 -23.08
CA ALA A 565 3.83 -3.03 -23.86
C ALA A 565 4.76 -3.26 -25.07
N LEU A 566 5.93 -3.87 -24.87
CA LEU A 566 6.87 -4.16 -25.96
C LEU A 566 6.25 -5.07 -27.02
N ALA A 567 5.55 -6.13 -26.60
CA ALA A 567 4.80 -6.99 -27.51
C ALA A 567 3.74 -6.21 -28.31
N SER A 568 2.96 -5.34 -27.65
CA SER A 568 1.94 -4.51 -28.31
C SER A 568 2.53 -3.50 -29.31
N LEU A 569 3.77 -3.07 -29.08
CA LEU A 569 4.51 -2.16 -29.95
C LEU A 569 5.32 -2.90 -31.03
N GLY A 570 5.26 -4.23 -31.08
CA GLY A 570 6.06 -5.04 -32.01
C GLY A 570 7.57 -4.97 -31.74
N LYS A 571 7.99 -4.62 -30.53
CA LYS A 571 9.39 -4.52 -30.12
C LYS A 571 9.84 -5.80 -29.42
N PRO A 572 11.10 -6.25 -29.62
CA PRO A 572 11.65 -7.40 -28.90
C PRO A 572 11.78 -7.09 -27.40
N LEU A 573 11.61 -8.13 -26.58
CA LEU A 573 11.87 -8.06 -25.15
C LEU A 573 13.37 -7.98 -24.89
N HIS A 574 13.83 -6.84 -24.38
CA HIS A 574 15.18 -6.68 -23.83
C HIS A 574 15.11 -6.58 -22.31
N PRO A 575 15.95 -7.34 -21.57
CA PRO A 575 15.98 -7.26 -20.12
C PRO A 575 16.26 -5.84 -19.62
N LEU A 576 15.47 -5.41 -18.64
CA LEU A 576 15.62 -4.12 -17.99
C LEU A 576 16.86 -4.13 -17.09
N LEU A 577 17.72 -3.12 -17.18
CA LEU A 577 18.87 -2.99 -16.29
C LEU A 577 18.38 -2.57 -14.90
N VAL A 578 18.70 -3.35 -13.87
CA VAL A 578 18.28 -3.05 -12.49
C VAL A 578 19.50 -2.86 -11.61
N VAL A 579 19.77 -1.61 -11.24
CA VAL A 579 20.83 -1.24 -10.28
C VAL A 579 20.22 -1.27 -8.88
N ALA A 580 20.62 -2.22 -8.04
CA ALA A 580 19.96 -2.44 -6.74
C ALA A 580 20.86 -3.13 -5.72
N PRO A 581 20.50 -3.13 -4.42
CA PRO A 581 21.10 -4.04 -3.44
C PRO A 581 20.89 -5.50 -3.86
N ASN A 582 21.89 -6.33 -3.59
CA ASN A 582 21.89 -7.75 -3.98
C ASN A 582 20.69 -8.54 -3.44
N GLN A 583 20.17 -8.14 -2.28
CA GLN A 583 19.05 -8.78 -1.61
C GLN A 583 17.75 -8.70 -2.44
N LEU A 584 17.62 -7.72 -3.34
CA LEU A 584 16.47 -7.62 -4.25
C LEU A 584 16.37 -8.87 -5.14
N LYS A 585 17.50 -9.46 -5.55
CA LYS A 585 17.51 -10.71 -6.34
C LYS A 585 16.86 -11.86 -5.60
N ALA A 586 17.11 -11.98 -4.29
CA ALA A 586 16.55 -13.06 -3.49
C ALA A 586 15.02 -12.93 -3.41
N TRP A 587 14.52 -11.70 -3.22
CA TRP A 587 13.09 -11.40 -3.26
C TRP A 587 12.47 -11.75 -4.63
N LEU A 588 13.03 -11.22 -5.71
CA LEU A 588 12.51 -11.46 -7.06
C LEU A 588 12.60 -12.93 -7.47
N GLN A 589 13.61 -13.67 -6.99
CA GLN A 589 13.72 -15.12 -7.20
C GLN A 589 12.62 -15.89 -6.50
N GLN A 590 12.31 -15.55 -5.24
CA GLN A 590 11.20 -16.18 -4.53
C GLN A 590 9.87 -15.84 -5.19
N TYR A 591 9.64 -14.58 -5.56
CA TYR A 591 8.47 -14.17 -6.31
C TYR A 591 8.34 -14.94 -7.64
N HIS A 592 9.42 -15.03 -8.42
CA HIS A 592 9.47 -15.78 -9.69
C HIS A 592 9.08 -17.24 -9.52
N ASN A 593 9.59 -17.88 -8.46
CA ASN A 593 9.33 -19.28 -8.18
C ASN A 593 7.89 -19.55 -7.70
N GLN A 594 7.22 -18.57 -7.08
CA GLN A 594 5.92 -18.77 -6.43
C GLN A 594 4.73 -18.15 -7.19
N CYS A 595 4.94 -17.09 -7.98
CA CYS A 595 3.87 -16.30 -8.58
C CYS A 595 3.99 -16.24 -10.11
N GLN A 596 4.92 -15.44 -10.64
CA GLN A 596 5.05 -15.18 -12.07
C GLN A 596 6.50 -15.02 -12.49
N GLU A 597 6.81 -15.48 -13.70
CA GLU A 597 8.17 -15.37 -14.22
C GLU A 597 8.55 -13.91 -14.50
N VAL A 598 9.53 -13.39 -13.74
CA VAL A 598 10.05 -12.03 -13.98
C VAL A 598 11.57 -11.95 -14.09
N LEU A 599 12.31 -12.99 -13.73
CA LEU A 599 13.78 -12.95 -13.74
C LEU A 599 14.38 -12.84 -15.15
N HIS A 600 13.70 -13.33 -16.18
CA HIS A 600 14.15 -13.16 -17.55
C HIS A 600 13.88 -11.74 -18.08
N HIS A 601 13.12 -10.92 -17.34
CA HIS A 601 12.86 -9.51 -17.66
C HIS A 601 13.95 -8.57 -17.16
N ILE A 602 14.96 -9.06 -16.40
CA ILE A 602 15.95 -8.19 -15.74
C ILE A 602 17.39 -8.63 -15.97
N SER A 603 18.28 -7.64 -15.96
CA SER A 603 19.72 -7.80 -15.84
C SER A 603 20.20 -6.99 -14.64
N MET A 604 20.57 -7.67 -13.56
CA MET A 604 20.85 -7.01 -12.28
C MET A 604 22.31 -6.57 -12.16
N ILE A 605 22.51 -5.31 -11.79
CA ILE A 605 23.80 -4.70 -11.46
C ILE A 605 23.81 -4.44 -9.94
N PRO A 606 24.67 -5.10 -9.15
CA PRO A 606 24.80 -4.80 -7.74
C PRO A 606 25.18 -3.33 -7.51
N ALA A 607 24.38 -2.57 -6.76
CA ALA A 607 24.65 -1.15 -6.49
C ALA A 607 26.05 -0.94 -5.89
N LYS A 608 26.53 -1.88 -5.07
CA LYS A 608 27.89 -1.85 -4.49
C LYS A 608 29.04 -1.83 -5.51
N CYS A 609 28.81 -2.34 -6.73
CA CYS A 609 29.81 -2.36 -7.80
C CYS A 609 29.99 -1.00 -8.48
N LEU A 610 29.13 -0.04 -8.19
CA LEU A 610 29.19 1.33 -8.70
C LEU A 610 29.70 2.32 -7.64
N GLN A 611 30.20 1.83 -6.50
CA GLN A 611 30.84 2.68 -5.51
C GLN A 611 32.23 3.08 -5.96
N GLU A 612 32.67 4.28 -5.56
CA GLU A 612 34.03 4.76 -5.80
C GLU A 612 35.06 3.73 -5.29
N GLY A 613 35.99 3.31 -6.17
CA GLY A 613 37.03 2.34 -5.84
C GLY A 613 36.56 0.88 -5.73
N ALA A 614 35.34 0.54 -6.13
CA ALA A 614 34.86 -0.84 -6.12
C ALA A 614 35.54 -1.68 -7.21
N GLU A 615 36.16 -2.81 -6.83
CA GLU A 615 36.66 -3.80 -7.80
C GLU A 615 35.51 -4.65 -8.35
N ILE A 616 35.37 -4.68 -9.68
CA ILE A 616 34.36 -5.48 -10.38
C ILE A 616 34.96 -6.84 -10.72
N SER A 617 34.68 -7.85 -9.91
CA SER A 617 35.21 -9.22 -10.11
C SER A 617 34.51 -10.03 -11.20
N SER A 618 33.37 -9.56 -11.73
CA SER A 618 32.57 -10.28 -12.72
C SER A 618 32.57 -9.56 -14.07
N PRO A 619 33.16 -10.15 -15.13
CA PRO A 619 33.11 -9.59 -16.49
C PRO A 619 31.68 -9.43 -17.02
N ALA A 620 30.73 -10.23 -16.51
CA ALA A 620 29.33 -10.07 -16.87
C ALA A 620 28.74 -8.77 -16.31
N VAL A 621 29.05 -8.43 -15.05
CA VAL A 621 28.60 -7.18 -14.41
C VAL A 621 29.26 -5.98 -15.08
N GLU A 622 30.55 -6.06 -15.40
CA GLU A 622 31.26 -4.99 -16.12
C GLU A 622 30.59 -4.68 -17.47
N ARG A 623 30.25 -5.70 -18.27
CA ARG A 623 29.49 -5.51 -19.52
C ARG A 623 28.12 -4.87 -19.30
N LEU A 624 27.42 -5.22 -18.23
CA LEU A 624 26.13 -4.60 -17.89
C LEU A 624 26.29 -3.13 -17.52
N ILE A 625 27.35 -2.77 -16.79
CA ILE A 625 27.68 -1.39 -16.44
C ILE A 625 28.02 -0.60 -17.71
N SER A 626 28.88 -1.12 -18.58
CA SER A 626 29.17 -0.45 -19.87
C SER A 626 27.91 -0.29 -20.73
N SER A 627 27.00 -1.28 -20.71
CA SER A 627 25.72 -1.17 -21.40
C SER A 627 24.83 -0.09 -20.78
N LEU A 628 24.78 0.02 -19.46
CA LEU A 628 24.02 1.06 -18.75
C LEU A 628 24.49 2.45 -19.16
N LEU A 629 25.80 2.68 -19.07
CA LEU A 629 26.43 3.97 -19.41
C LEU A 629 26.15 4.35 -20.86
N ARG A 630 26.37 3.41 -21.80
CA ARG A 630 26.12 3.65 -23.22
C ARG A 630 24.65 3.87 -23.55
N THR A 631 23.73 3.10 -22.98
CA THR A 631 22.29 3.22 -23.30
C THR A 631 21.69 4.50 -22.73
N CYS A 632 22.20 4.99 -21.61
CA CYS A 632 21.73 6.19 -20.94
C CYS A 632 22.59 7.43 -21.26
N ASP A 633 23.55 7.34 -22.19
CA ASP A 633 24.52 8.40 -22.52
C ASP A 633 25.20 9.03 -21.28
N LEU A 634 25.50 8.19 -20.28
CA LEU A 634 26.15 8.58 -19.04
C LEU A 634 27.67 8.41 -19.15
N GLU A 635 28.40 9.43 -18.69
CA GLU A 635 29.84 9.34 -18.43
C GLU A 635 30.08 8.49 -17.18
N GLU A 636 29.26 8.68 -16.14
CA GLU A 636 29.37 7.96 -14.88
C GLU A 636 27.99 7.70 -14.26
N PHE A 637 27.84 6.50 -13.69
CA PHE A 637 26.79 6.17 -12.75
C PHE A 637 27.46 5.71 -11.47
N GLN A 638 27.44 6.57 -10.43
CA GLN A 638 28.08 6.30 -9.16
C GLN A 638 27.05 6.02 -8.06
N THR A 639 27.39 5.18 -7.09
CA THR A 639 26.60 4.98 -5.86
C THR A 639 27.44 5.24 -4.63
N CYS A 640 26.78 5.57 -3.52
CA CYS A 640 27.42 5.64 -2.21
C CYS A 640 26.52 5.04 -1.15
N LEU A 641 27.12 4.45 -0.10
CA LEU A 641 26.35 4.00 1.06
C LEU A 641 25.83 5.21 1.83
N VAL A 642 24.55 5.17 2.18
CA VAL A 642 23.88 6.22 2.93
C VAL A 642 23.44 5.75 4.32
N ARG A 643 23.11 6.69 5.21
CA ARG A 643 22.85 6.42 6.63
C ARG A 643 21.37 6.13 6.85
N HIS A 644 20.96 4.89 6.57
CA HIS A 644 19.58 4.43 6.76
C HIS A 644 19.52 2.97 7.22
N CYS A 645 19.15 2.03 6.34
CA CYS A 645 19.25 0.60 6.60
C CYS A 645 20.55 0.03 6.01
N LYS A 646 20.87 -1.24 6.33
CA LYS A 646 22.00 -1.93 5.68
C LYS A 646 21.75 -1.98 4.17
N HIS A 647 22.80 -1.70 3.39
CA HIS A 647 22.74 -1.66 1.93
C HIS A 647 21.74 -0.64 1.38
N ALA A 648 21.61 0.51 2.05
CA ALA A 648 20.96 1.68 1.47
C ALA A 648 21.97 2.51 0.66
N PHE A 649 21.56 2.94 -0.52
CA PHE A 649 22.40 3.69 -1.46
C PHE A 649 21.73 4.98 -1.93
N GLY A 650 22.53 6.04 -2.06
CA GLY A 650 22.25 7.15 -2.95
C GLY A 650 22.99 6.94 -4.28
N CYS A 651 22.55 7.61 -5.34
CA CYS A 651 23.23 7.57 -6.64
C CYS A 651 23.48 8.95 -7.25
N ALA A 652 24.46 9.03 -8.15
CA ALA A 652 24.74 10.16 -9.00
C ALA A 652 24.78 9.71 -10.47
N LEU A 653 24.06 10.43 -11.32
CA LEU A 653 24.05 10.26 -12.77
C LEU A 653 24.82 11.43 -13.38
N VAL A 654 25.94 11.16 -14.03
CA VAL A 654 26.73 12.18 -14.76
C VAL A 654 26.54 11.91 -16.24
N HIS A 655 25.87 12.82 -16.93
CA HIS A 655 25.58 12.68 -18.35
C HIS A 655 26.72 13.25 -19.21
N THR A 656 26.94 12.67 -20.38
CA THR A 656 27.97 13.11 -21.34
C THR A 656 27.85 14.56 -21.80
N SER A 657 26.67 15.18 -21.62
CA SER A 657 26.46 16.61 -21.88
C SER A 657 26.78 17.52 -20.68
N GLY A 658 27.32 16.98 -19.59
CA GLY A 658 27.85 17.75 -18.45
C GLY A 658 26.89 17.99 -17.28
N TRP A 659 25.63 17.54 -17.33
CA TRP A 659 24.74 17.67 -16.16
C TRP A 659 24.89 16.51 -15.18
N LYS A 660 24.58 16.79 -13.91
CA LYS A 660 24.66 15.81 -12.81
C LYS A 660 23.38 15.79 -11.98
N VAL A 661 22.72 14.64 -11.91
CA VAL A 661 21.54 14.42 -11.06
C VAL A 661 21.91 13.48 -9.92
N VAL A 662 21.64 13.89 -8.68
CA VAL A 662 21.89 13.11 -7.46
C VAL A 662 20.57 12.75 -6.81
N TYR A 663 20.42 11.48 -6.42
CA TYR A 663 19.27 10.99 -5.67
C TYR A 663 19.72 10.38 -4.36
N SER A 664 19.16 10.86 -3.25
CA SER A 664 19.60 10.45 -1.91
C SER A 664 19.20 9.03 -1.53
N GLY A 665 18.09 8.51 -2.07
CA GLY A 665 17.32 7.48 -1.39
C GLY A 665 16.88 7.95 -0.01
N ASP A 666 16.66 7.02 0.91
CA ASP A 666 16.43 7.35 2.31
C ASP A 666 17.75 7.47 3.06
N THR A 667 17.92 8.55 3.82
CA THR A 667 19.14 8.81 4.57
C THR A 667 18.98 9.90 5.63
N MET A 668 19.64 9.70 6.77
CA MET A 668 20.13 10.81 7.60
C MET A 668 21.15 11.66 6.82
N PRO A 669 21.48 12.89 7.24
CA PRO A 669 22.59 13.64 6.66
C PRO A 669 23.87 12.79 6.57
N CYS A 670 24.37 12.66 5.33
CA CYS A 670 25.42 11.72 4.97
C CYS A 670 26.54 12.42 4.18
N GLU A 671 27.77 12.33 4.69
CA GLU A 671 28.91 12.99 4.07
C GLU A 671 29.41 12.30 2.80
N ALA A 672 29.16 11.01 2.64
CA ALA A 672 29.44 10.32 1.39
C ALA A 672 28.55 10.86 0.26
N LEU A 673 27.28 11.15 0.56
CA LEU A 673 26.35 11.75 -0.41
C LEU A 673 26.80 13.15 -0.82
N VAL A 674 27.20 14.00 0.15
CA VAL A 674 27.71 15.36 -0.12
C VAL A 674 28.94 15.32 -1.04
N ARG A 675 29.89 14.42 -0.78
CA ARG A 675 31.11 14.27 -1.59
C ARG A 675 30.82 13.75 -2.99
N MET A 676 30.06 12.66 -3.10
CA MET A 676 29.64 12.06 -4.38
C MET A 676 28.86 13.08 -5.22
N GLY A 677 27.98 13.84 -4.60
CA GLY A 677 27.09 14.77 -5.28
C GLY A 677 27.68 16.15 -5.56
N LYS A 678 28.94 16.42 -5.21
CA LYS A 678 29.53 17.76 -5.35
C LYS A 678 29.24 18.38 -6.73
N ASP A 679 28.83 19.65 -6.70
CA ASP A 679 28.49 20.48 -7.86
C ASP A 679 27.35 19.88 -8.72
N ALA A 680 26.41 19.17 -8.11
CA ALA A 680 25.25 18.62 -8.82
C ALA A 680 24.35 19.70 -9.43
N THR A 681 23.89 19.48 -10.65
CA THR A 681 22.85 20.29 -11.29
C THR A 681 21.51 20.16 -10.55
N LEU A 682 21.16 18.94 -10.15
CA LEU A 682 19.95 18.67 -9.37
C LEU A 682 20.26 17.66 -8.26
N LEU A 683 19.91 18.02 -7.03
CA LEU A 683 19.78 17.09 -5.92
C LEU A 683 18.31 16.81 -5.64
N ILE A 684 17.90 15.55 -5.74
CA ILE A 684 16.60 15.05 -5.25
C ILE A 684 16.87 14.41 -3.89
N HIS A 685 16.46 15.09 -2.81
CA HIS A 685 16.76 14.66 -1.44
C HIS A 685 15.48 14.33 -0.67
N GLU A 686 15.52 13.25 0.11
CA GLU A 686 14.45 12.94 1.07
C GLU A 686 14.32 14.03 2.14
N ALA A 687 13.09 14.37 2.50
CA ALA A 687 12.75 15.36 3.51
C ALA A 687 11.59 14.83 4.35
N THR A 688 11.76 13.62 4.89
CA THR A 688 10.67 12.85 5.49
C THR A 688 10.01 13.59 6.65
N LEU A 689 10.80 14.25 7.51
CA LEU A 689 10.29 14.86 8.74
C LEU A 689 10.35 16.40 8.73
N GLU A 690 9.42 16.98 9.48
CA GLU A 690 9.41 18.42 9.75
C GLU A 690 10.56 18.82 10.67
N ASP A 691 10.98 20.08 10.58
CA ASP A 691 11.89 20.67 11.56
C ASP A 691 11.23 20.65 12.97
N GLY A 692 12.02 20.39 14.00
CA GLY A 692 11.55 20.13 15.38
C GLY A 692 11.22 18.66 15.68
N LEU A 693 11.36 17.76 14.70
CA LEU A 693 11.26 16.30 14.86
C LEU A 693 12.62 15.59 14.69
N GLU A 694 13.74 16.26 15.00
CA GLU A 694 15.10 15.75 14.79
C GLU A 694 15.36 14.43 15.53
N GLU A 695 14.84 14.28 16.75
CA GLU A 695 14.96 13.03 17.50
C GLU A 695 14.24 11.87 16.80
N GLU A 696 13.04 12.11 16.27
CA GLU A 696 12.28 11.11 15.50
C GLU A 696 12.99 10.83 14.16
N ALA A 697 13.68 11.82 13.59
CA ALA A 697 14.46 11.68 12.37
C ALA A 697 15.67 10.78 12.57
N VAL A 698 16.44 11.01 13.64
CA VAL A 698 17.55 10.12 14.05
C VAL A 698 17.04 8.71 14.32
N GLU A 699 15.94 8.57 15.04
CA GLU A 699 15.37 7.27 15.39
C GLU A 699 14.92 6.47 14.17
N LYS A 700 14.26 7.13 13.20
CA LYS A 700 13.78 6.51 11.96
C LYS A 700 14.80 6.56 10.83
N THR A 701 16.00 7.07 11.10
CA THR A 701 17.11 7.24 10.17
C THR A 701 16.75 8.00 8.87
N HIS A 702 16.05 9.12 9.03
CA HIS A 702 15.64 10.01 7.94
C HIS A 702 16.10 11.46 8.14
N SER A 703 15.96 12.30 7.12
CA SER A 703 16.28 13.72 7.23
C SER A 703 15.06 14.59 7.57
N THR A 704 15.31 15.66 8.33
CA THR A 704 14.37 16.79 8.41
C THR A 704 14.48 17.67 7.16
N THR A 705 13.49 18.54 6.94
CA THR A 705 13.47 19.48 5.81
C THR A 705 14.72 20.36 5.77
N SER A 706 15.09 20.99 6.88
CA SER A 706 16.27 21.86 6.93
C SER A 706 17.59 21.10 6.82
N GLN A 707 17.64 19.85 7.31
CA GLN A 707 18.80 18.98 7.13
C GLN A 707 19.00 18.62 5.64
N ALA A 708 17.94 18.29 4.93
CA ALA A 708 17.99 18.00 3.49
C ALA A 708 18.48 19.22 2.69
N ILE A 709 17.96 20.41 3.00
CA ILE A 709 18.43 21.68 2.40
C ILE A 709 19.92 21.90 2.70
N SER A 710 20.34 21.71 3.96
CA SER A 710 21.73 21.89 4.37
C SER A 710 22.68 20.95 3.61
N VAL A 711 22.29 19.68 3.41
CA VAL A 711 23.05 18.72 2.59
C VAL A 711 23.22 19.25 1.16
N GLY A 712 22.15 19.74 0.54
CA GLY A 712 22.22 20.31 -0.81
C GLY A 712 23.08 21.57 -0.91
N MET A 713 23.01 22.47 0.08
CA MET A 713 23.87 23.65 0.11
C MET A 713 25.36 23.28 0.26
N ARG A 714 25.67 22.31 1.11
CA ARG A 714 27.05 21.82 1.31
C ARG A 714 27.58 21.06 0.10
N MET A 715 26.69 20.40 -0.64
CA MET A 715 26.99 19.77 -1.93
C MET A 715 27.29 20.80 -3.03
N ASN A 716 27.01 22.09 -2.79
CA ASN A 716 26.96 23.13 -3.82
C ASN A 716 26.03 22.74 -4.98
N ALA A 717 24.89 22.13 -4.66
CA ALA A 717 23.89 21.83 -5.67
C ALA A 717 23.34 23.12 -6.29
N GLU A 718 23.20 23.15 -7.62
CA GLU A 718 22.57 24.25 -8.33
C GLU A 718 21.09 24.37 -7.91
N PHE A 719 20.38 23.23 -7.87
CA PHE A 719 19.00 23.15 -7.40
C PHE A 719 18.75 21.94 -6.50
N ILE A 720 17.89 22.11 -5.50
CA ILE A 720 17.51 21.10 -4.50
C ILE A 720 16.00 20.87 -4.59
N MET A 721 15.60 19.67 -4.98
CA MET A 721 14.21 19.24 -4.94
C MET A 721 13.97 18.33 -3.74
N LEU A 722 13.12 18.78 -2.82
CA LEU A 722 12.71 18.00 -1.66
C LEU A 722 11.67 16.96 -2.07
N ASN A 723 11.84 15.72 -1.61
CA ASN A 723 10.98 14.59 -1.93
C ASN A 723 10.75 13.70 -0.70
N HIS A 724 9.99 12.61 -0.85
CA HIS A 724 9.79 11.56 0.15
C HIS A 724 9.22 12.07 1.50
N PHE A 725 8.13 12.84 1.44
CA PHE A 725 7.55 13.48 2.62
C PHE A 725 6.76 12.49 3.49
N SER A 726 6.78 12.67 4.82
CA SER A 726 5.92 11.88 5.70
C SER A 726 4.44 12.15 5.44
N GLN A 727 3.71 11.06 5.19
CA GLN A 727 2.26 11.06 4.96
C GLN A 727 1.44 11.43 6.20
N ARG A 728 2.06 11.40 7.39
CA ARG A 728 1.37 11.70 8.65
C ARG A 728 0.94 13.16 8.77
N TYR A 729 1.67 14.06 8.12
CA TYR A 729 1.66 15.45 8.54
C TYR A 729 1.38 16.46 7.42
N ALA A 730 1.70 16.18 6.16
CA ALA A 730 1.85 17.29 5.21
C ALA A 730 1.37 17.00 3.78
N LYS A 731 0.43 17.80 3.27
CA LYS A 731 0.30 17.99 1.81
C LYS A 731 1.46 18.81 1.25
N VAL A 732 2.07 19.67 2.08
CA VAL A 732 3.20 20.53 1.76
C VAL A 732 4.06 20.69 3.02
N PRO A 733 5.40 20.71 2.95
CA PRO A 733 6.24 20.93 4.13
C PRO A 733 6.01 22.33 4.73
N LEU A 734 6.34 22.47 6.02
CA LEU A 734 6.44 23.81 6.63
C LEU A 734 7.62 24.55 6.02
N PHE A 735 7.36 25.77 5.55
CA PHE A 735 8.38 26.61 4.94
C PHE A 735 9.19 27.30 6.03
N SER A 736 10.46 26.92 6.16
CA SER A 736 11.42 27.57 7.06
C SER A 736 12.21 28.68 6.33
N PRO A 737 12.96 29.54 7.06
CA PRO A 737 13.85 30.53 6.43
C PRO A 737 14.94 29.94 5.53
N ASN A 738 15.17 28.63 5.60
CA ASN A 738 16.15 27.93 4.76
C ASN A 738 15.66 27.73 3.32
N PHE A 739 14.37 27.95 3.04
CA PHE A 739 13.86 27.96 1.67
C PHE A 739 14.37 29.20 0.92
N SER A 740 15.37 29.01 0.06
CA SER A 740 15.93 30.02 -0.83
C SER A 740 15.44 29.84 -2.27
N GLU A 741 15.96 30.64 -3.21
CA GLU A 741 15.69 30.44 -4.65
C GLU A 741 16.20 29.10 -5.23
N LYS A 742 16.95 28.30 -4.47
CA LYS A 742 17.48 27.00 -4.89
C LYS A 742 16.65 25.80 -4.44
N VAL A 743 15.54 26.00 -3.73
CA VAL A 743 14.78 24.92 -3.09
C VAL A 743 13.38 24.79 -3.71
N GLY A 744 13.04 23.58 -4.15
CA GLY A 744 11.71 23.19 -4.63
C GLY A 744 11.10 22.06 -3.79
N VAL A 745 9.79 21.87 -3.96
CA VAL A 745 9.01 20.81 -3.29
C VAL A 745 8.37 19.93 -4.35
N ALA A 746 8.67 18.64 -4.34
CA ALA A 746 8.06 17.69 -5.27
C ALA A 746 6.59 17.42 -4.93
N PHE A 747 5.79 17.18 -5.96
CA PHE A 747 4.41 16.68 -5.87
C PHE A 747 4.25 15.51 -6.84
N ASP A 748 3.33 14.59 -6.54
CA ASP A 748 2.97 13.53 -7.48
C ASP A 748 2.57 14.16 -8.83
N HIS A 749 3.02 13.57 -9.94
CA HIS A 749 2.85 14.03 -11.32
C HIS A 749 3.48 15.36 -11.68
N MET A 750 4.27 15.94 -10.77
CA MET A 750 5.05 17.13 -11.09
C MET A 750 6.09 16.80 -12.16
N LYS A 751 6.16 17.63 -13.19
CA LYS A 751 7.07 17.52 -14.34
C LYS A 751 8.00 18.72 -14.37
N VAL A 752 9.31 18.50 -14.35
CA VAL A 752 10.31 19.57 -14.22
C VAL A 752 11.48 19.32 -15.16
N CYS A 753 11.90 20.35 -15.88
CA CYS A 753 13.17 20.40 -16.59
C CYS A 753 14.12 21.39 -15.89
N PHE A 754 15.43 21.35 -16.19
CA PHE A 754 16.40 22.27 -15.58
C PHE A 754 16.09 23.75 -15.84
N GLY A 755 15.48 24.05 -17.00
CA GLY A 755 15.01 25.39 -17.31
C GLY A 755 13.93 25.92 -16.36
N ASP A 756 13.25 25.06 -15.61
CA ASP A 756 12.16 25.44 -14.71
C ASP A 756 12.65 25.80 -13.30
N PHE A 757 13.94 25.62 -12.98
CA PHE A 757 14.49 25.93 -11.66
C PHE A 757 14.20 27.36 -11.19
N PRO A 758 14.34 28.42 -12.01
CA PRO A 758 13.99 29.78 -11.58
C PRO A 758 12.49 29.98 -11.30
N THR A 759 11.63 29.09 -11.80
CA THR A 759 10.18 29.12 -11.61
C THR A 759 9.78 28.45 -10.30
N MET A 760 10.49 27.39 -9.87
CA MET A 760 10.11 26.58 -8.71
C MET A 760 9.85 27.39 -7.41
N PRO A 761 10.74 28.31 -6.97
CA PRO A 761 10.49 29.08 -5.76
C PRO A 761 9.32 30.05 -5.91
N LYS A 762 9.03 30.51 -7.13
CA LYS A 762 7.91 31.41 -7.42
C LYS A 762 6.56 30.71 -7.29
N LEU A 763 6.52 29.37 -7.25
CA LEU A 763 5.31 28.61 -6.98
C LEU A 763 4.96 28.57 -5.48
N ILE A 764 5.90 28.90 -4.58
CA ILE A 764 5.68 28.79 -3.13
C ILE A 764 4.49 29.65 -2.64
N PRO A 765 4.33 30.93 -3.03
CA PRO A 765 3.18 31.72 -2.59
C PRO A 765 1.81 31.13 -2.98
N PRO A 766 1.52 30.77 -4.24
CA PRO A 766 0.25 30.14 -4.57
C PRO A 766 0.08 28.74 -3.95
N LEU A 767 1.17 27.98 -3.74
CA LEU A 767 1.12 26.71 -3.00
C LEU A 767 0.73 26.92 -1.53
N LYS A 768 1.27 27.95 -0.87
CA LYS A 768 0.88 28.33 0.49
C LYS A 768 -0.60 28.71 0.57
N ALA A 769 -1.11 29.45 -0.42
CA ALA A 769 -2.53 29.80 -0.46
C ALA A 769 -3.43 28.57 -0.70
N LEU A 770 -3.01 27.64 -1.58
CA LEU A 770 -3.76 26.41 -1.86
C LEU A 770 -3.83 25.48 -0.63
N PHE A 771 -2.75 25.40 0.15
CA PHE A 771 -2.63 24.51 1.30
C PHE A 771 -2.70 25.24 2.65
N ALA A 772 -3.26 26.46 2.69
CA ALA A 772 -3.25 27.30 3.88
C ALA A 772 -3.81 26.59 5.12
N GLY A 773 -4.97 25.94 5.00
CA GLY A 773 -5.56 25.18 6.10
C GLY A 773 -4.73 23.97 6.55
N ASP A 774 -4.01 23.31 5.64
CA ASP A 774 -3.11 22.21 6.01
C ASP A 774 -1.87 22.74 6.74
N ILE A 775 -1.34 23.89 6.31
CA ILE A 775 -0.21 24.57 6.96
C ILE A 775 -0.59 25.02 8.37
N GLU A 776 -1.75 25.66 8.54
CA GLU A 776 -2.26 26.07 9.85
C GLU A 776 -2.42 24.88 10.82
N GLU A 777 -2.94 23.74 10.33
CA GLU A 777 -3.05 22.52 11.14
C GLU A 777 -1.67 22.00 11.56
N MET A 778 -0.67 22.05 10.66
CA MET A 778 0.69 21.62 10.95
C MET A 778 1.38 22.55 11.97
N GLU A 779 1.23 23.86 11.84
CA GLU A 779 1.74 24.85 12.77
C GLU A 779 1.14 24.66 14.16
N GLU A 780 -0.18 24.52 14.28
CA GLU A 780 -0.86 24.29 15.57
C GLU A 780 -0.36 22.99 16.24
N ARG A 781 -0.13 21.93 15.44
CA ARG A 781 0.45 20.68 15.95
C ARG A 781 1.88 20.88 16.42
N ARG A 782 2.69 21.66 15.69
CA ARG A 782 4.07 21.99 16.07
C ARG A 782 4.11 22.75 17.40
N GLU A 783 3.33 23.80 17.53
CA GLU A 783 3.22 24.58 18.78
C GLU A 783 2.81 23.70 19.95
N LYS A 784 1.79 22.84 19.77
CA LYS A 784 1.35 21.88 20.79
C LYS A 784 2.45 20.88 21.17
N ARG A 785 3.37 20.53 20.26
CA ARG A 785 4.54 19.67 20.54
C ARG A 785 5.58 20.43 21.35
N GLU A 786 5.95 21.63 20.92
CA GLU A 786 6.94 22.48 21.59
C GLU A 786 6.50 22.81 23.03
N LEU A 787 5.23 23.19 23.24
CA LEU A 787 4.64 23.39 24.57
C LEU A 787 4.75 22.15 25.47
N ARG A 788 4.57 20.95 24.89
CA ARG A 788 4.71 19.69 25.65
C ARG A 788 6.16 19.38 25.99
N GLN A 789 7.11 19.66 25.10
CA GLN A 789 8.54 19.49 25.36
C GLN A 789 9.01 20.45 26.46
N VAL A 790 8.63 21.73 26.38
CA VAL A 790 8.93 22.73 27.42
C VAL A 790 8.34 22.31 28.76
N ARG A 791 7.07 21.86 28.79
CA ARG A 791 6.44 21.36 30.02
C ARG A 791 7.15 20.12 30.58
N ALA A 792 7.60 19.20 29.73
CA ALA A 792 8.36 18.02 30.15
C ALA A 792 9.76 18.37 30.69
N ALA A 793 10.41 19.38 30.11
CA ALA A 793 11.69 19.90 30.57
C ALA A 793 11.56 20.61 31.93
N LEU A 794 10.51 21.41 32.12
CA LEU A 794 10.21 22.06 33.40
C LEU A 794 9.93 21.05 34.51
N LEU A 795 9.08 20.05 34.24
CA LEU A 795 8.80 18.97 35.20
C LEU A 795 10.07 18.16 35.56
N SER A 796 10.94 17.92 34.59
CA SER A 796 12.22 17.24 34.84
C SER A 796 13.17 18.08 35.70
N ARG A 797 13.16 19.42 35.53
CA ARG A 797 13.93 20.34 36.39
C ARG A 797 13.38 20.44 37.80
N GLU A 798 12.07 20.49 37.99
CA GLU A 798 11.45 20.47 39.34
C GLU A 798 11.76 19.17 40.08
N LEU A 799 11.77 18.03 39.37
CA LEU A 799 12.17 16.74 39.91
C LEU A 799 13.67 16.64 40.24
N ALA A 800 14.53 17.36 39.50
CA ALA A 800 15.96 17.43 39.79
C ALA A 800 16.28 18.43 40.93
N GLY A 801 15.53 19.53 41.04
CA GLY A 801 15.70 20.54 42.09
C GLY A 801 15.17 20.10 43.47
N GLY A 802 14.31 19.08 43.54
CA GLY A 802 13.84 18.49 44.80
C GLY A 802 14.86 17.64 45.55
N LEU A 803 16.11 17.56 45.07
CA LEU A 803 17.22 16.80 45.69
C LEU A 803 18.33 17.68 46.29
N GLU A 804 18.20 19.01 46.32
CA GLU A 804 19.26 19.92 46.83
C GLU A 804 18.93 20.73 48.09
N ASP A 805 17.80 20.47 48.77
CA ASP A 805 17.54 21.05 50.11
C ASP A 805 17.91 20.05 51.22
N GLY A 806 19.21 19.87 51.44
CA GLY A 806 19.78 19.15 52.58
C GLY A 806 21.04 19.87 53.05
N GLU A 807 20.95 20.53 54.20
CA GLU A 807 22.03 21.30 54.83
C GLU A 807 23.41 20.62 54.80
N PRO A 808 24.51 21.39 54.67
CA PRO A 808 25.85 20.84 54.79
C PRO A 808 26.19 20.59 56.26
N GLN A 809 25.83 19.42 56.79
CA GLN A 809 26.42 18.95 58.04
C GLN A 809 27.83 18.41 57.79
N GLN A 810 28.80 19.20 58.24
CA GLN A 810 30.17 18.79 58.53
C GLN A 810 30.19 17.46 59.30
N LYS A 811 30.68 16.40 58.67
CA LYS A 811 31.41 15.34 59.39
C LYS A 811 32.66 14.93 58.63
N ARG A 812 33.79 15.35 59.21
CA ARG A 812 35.10 14.71 59.07
C ARG A 812 34.98 13.23 59.43
N ALA A 813 35.46 12.34 58.57
CA ALA A 813 36.36 11.23 58.94
C ALA A 813 36.66 10.32 57.74
N HIS A 814 37.96 10.26 57.42
CA HIS A 814 38.72 9.10 56.95
C HIS A 814 38.46 8.44 55.59
N THR A 815 39.40 8.73 54.68
CA THR A 815 40.34 7.79 54.04
C THR A 815 39.85 6.37 53.76
N GLU A 816 39.66 6.03 52.48
CA GLU A 816 40.45 5.01 51.75
C GLU A 816 39.91 4.85 50.31
N GLU A 817 40.85 4.74 49.36
CA GLU A 817 40.62 4.43 47.93
C GLU A 817 39.94 3.07 47.74
N PRO A 818 39.43 2.79 46.52
CA PRO A 818 39.81 1.50 45.96
C PRO A 818 40.18 1.57 44.47
N GLN A 819 41.38 1.07 44.19
CA GLN A 819 41.75 0.53 42.89
C GLN A 819 40.94 -0.74 42.56
N ALA A 820 40.48 -0.76 41.31
CA ALA A 820 40.45 -1.89 40.39
C ALA A 820 39.87 -3.25 40.86
N LYS A 821 38.71 -3.61 40.29
CA LYS A 821 38.46 -4.97 39.78
C LYS A 821 37.78 -4.94 38.41
N LYS A 822 38.55 -5.33 37.39
CA LYS A 822 38.07 -5.93 36.13
C LYS A 822 37.76 -7.42 36.37
N VAL A 823 37.08 -8.02 35.37
CA VAL A 823 36.88 -9.46 35.08
C VAL A 823 35.52 -9.99 35.60
N ARG A 824 34.59 -10.53 34.79
CA ARG A 824 34.60 -11.00 33.39
C ARG A 824 33.16 -11.08 32.83
N ALA A 825 33.09 -11.12 31.51
CA ALA A 825 31.91 -11.25 30.65
C ALA A 825 31.08 -12.54 30.83
N GLN A 826 29.79 -12.41 30.48
CA GLN A 826 29.05 -13.29 29.58
C GLN A 826 28.27 -12.42 28.59
#